data_AF-A0A957QRF2-F1
#
_entry.id   AF-A0A957QRF2-F1
#
_cell.length_a   1.000
_cell.length_b   1.000
_cell.length_c   1.000
_cell.angle_alpha   90.00
_cell.angle_beta   90.00
_cell.angle_gamma   90.00
#
_symmetry.space_group_name_H-M   'P 1'
#
loop_
_entity.id
_entity.type
_entity.pdbx_description
1 polymer ?
#
loop_
_entity_poly.entity_id
_entity_poly.type
_entity_poly.pdbx_seq_one_letter_code
_entity_poly.pdbx_strand_id
1 'polypeptide(L)'
;DLVKAGYAGTEQKVPFFVRLNRYRDKDSFPLEWLQGEWAARYPDLPSLTELLAEGRLVLLCDGLNEIPHVSQTEYRQLIGRWSDFLDVHLSAGNRALFTCRSLDYSATFSERCQLQVEQVQVEPLSHEKILAFLAAYRSEALASYVWAQIGQDEKQLAIYATPFFLKLLIDQLDEAGTVPEGRAELMTAFLRQTLYRELVKRENRFLEASGVLDDDDIEQIERRSWGRSVYTLPENGPLIPVLVSLAYQMQAGVDGEASWISLPKSQARQALPAELARDRLRVANQLNILTEEEGQTGVDVRFAHQLFQEYFAARQLAQQPEPDRVQVNHLATKVATAVQLSYLEEIAKLASGQPVPALATTGWEETTLLAVEMTQEPEAYVRALLKANLPLASRSFQAVSAGSRNESLLAELQSALADRLGDEAFDVRARIAAGLALGELGDPRFAQFEGPRGGYLLPKRFVPFAAGSYLIGDDNGQYADEKPAHQVEIKALEMAAYPVTNAEFRCFMVAGGYEDEQWWETEAALGWLRGETTSEGNRNRWRGNRERYQSYSEEQIRSWPYPKADIDSYIRIRNWSAEEFENWLESAFPVGVTYRHPAQWENSRFNVPNQPVVGICWHEARAYCAWLTAQTGQCYTLPTEAEWEAAARNQRPDAYLYGPEYLLAGGNSVESHLMRTTPVAVFPAGASPGGLYDLSGNVWEWTLSLWGEDINVPAYVYPYRPDDGREDIEAADKIRRVVRGGSWYADRDFARVAYRFSLLPN
;
A
#
# COMPACT_ATOMS: atom_id res chain seq x y z
N ASP A 1 26.59 -10.51 17.64
CA ASP A 1 27.74 -10.34 18.55
C ASP A 1 28.65 -9.27 17.93
N LEU A 2 28.44 -8.00 18.30
CA LEU A 2 29.06 -6.83 17.64
C LEU A 2 30.59 -6.78 17.83
N VAL A 3 31.07 -7.29 18.97
CA VAL A 3 32.51 -7.43 19.25
C VAL A 3 33.14 -8.40 18.25
N LYS A 4 32.51 -9.58 18.02
CA LYS A 4 32.98 -10.55 17.02
C LYS A 4 32.85 -10.05 15.58
N ALA A 5 31.92 -9.14 15.32
CA ALA A 5 31.77 -8.48 14.02
C ALA A 5 32.80 -7.35 13.79
N GLY A 6 33.72 -7.11 14.74
CA GLY A 6 34.86 -6.22 14.56
C GLY A 6 34.57 -4.74 14.82
N TYR A 7 33.46 -4.38 15.48
CA TYR A 7 33.12 -2.98 15.72
C TYR A 7 33.97 -2.30 16.80
N ALA A 8 34.72 -3.06 17.60
CA ALA A 8 35.61 -2.53 18.62
C ALA A 8 36.78 -1.74 17.98
N GLY A 9 36.86 -0.43 18.27
CA GLY A 9 37.96 0.43 17.80
C GLY A 9 37.90 0.84 16.33
N THR A 10 36.77 0.64 15.64
CA THR A 10 36.55 1.15 14.27
C THR A 10 35.88 2.52 14.31
N GLU A 11 35.85 3.27 13.20
CA GLU A 11 35.02 4.48 13.02
C GLU A 11 33.64 4.17 12.41
N GLN A 12 33.31 2.89 12.19
CA GLN A 12 32.07 2.49 11.54
C GLN A 12 30.85 2.83 12.41
N LYS A 13 29.70 3.02 11.75
CA LYS A 13 28.42 3.15 12.44
C LYS A 13 28.04 1.83 13.09
N VAL A 14 27.63 1.89 14.35
CA VAL A 14 27.34 0.73 15.19
C VAL A 14 25.83 0.53 15.28
N PRO A 15 25.28 -0.60 14.80
CA PRO A 15 23.86 -0.86 14.89
C PRO A 15 23.48 -1.32 16.30
N PHE A 16 22.43 -0.73 16.86
CA PHE A 16 21.86 -1.11 18.15
C PHE A 16 20.39 -1.46 18.01
N PHE A 17 20.07 -2.75 18.04
CA PHE A 17 18.69 -3.24 17.99
C PHE A 17 18.06 -3.24 19.38
N VAL A 18 16.90 -2.61 19.52
CA VAL A 18 16.12 -2.55 20.76
C VAL A 18 14.65 -2.85 20.48
N ARG A 19 14.02 -3.61 21.38
CA ARG A 19 12.58 -3.85 21.34
C ARG A 19 11.89 -2.86 22.26
N LEU A 20 11.03 -2.02 21.72
CA LEU A 20 10.39 -0.93 22.45
C LEU A 20 9.33 -1.41 23.46
N ASN A 21 8.81 -2.63 23.30
CA ASN A 21 8.00 -3.28 24.33
C ASN A 21 8.72 -3.49 25.67
N ARG A 22 10.05 -3.32 25.72
CA ARG A 22 10.85 -3.37 26.96
C ARG A 22 11.02 -2.02 27.65
N TYR A 23 10.57 -0.93 27.04
CA TYR A 23 10.69 0.42 27.61
C TYR A 23 9.60 0.63 28.67
N ARG A 24 9.86 0.13 29.89
CA ARG A 24 8.90 0.06 31.00
C ARG A 24 9.04 1.20 32.02
N ASP A 25 10.21 1.80 32.13
CA ASP A 25 10.41 2.96 33.02
C ASP A 25 9.91 4.22 32.31
N LYS A 26 8.63 4.50 32.54
CA LYS A 26 7.89 5.58 31.89
C LYS A 26 8.28 6.96 32.36
N ASP A 27 9.14 7.11 33.37
CA ASP A 27 9.65 8.39 33.84
C ASP A 27 11.09 8.63 33.37
N SER A 28 11.85 7.57 33.07
CA SER A 28 13.18 7.68 32.47
C SER A 28 13.12 8.32 31.08
N PHE A 29 14.12 9.13 30.74
CA PHE A 29 14.29 9.64 29.37
C PHE A 29 14.87 8.52 28.47
N PRO A 30 14.56 8.43 27.16
CA PRO A 30 15.02 7.32 26.30
C PRO A 30 16.53 7.05 26.38
N LEU A 31 17.34 8.10 26.51
CA LEU A 31 18.80 7.99 26.65
C LEU A 31 19.22 7.13 27.86
N GLU A 32 18.62 7.35 29.03
CA GLU A 32 18.97 6.67 30.27
C GLU A 32 18.68 5.17 30.17
N TRP A 33 17.51 4.82 29.62
CA TRP A 33 17.13 3.44 29.38
C TRP A 33 18.06 2.76 28.36
N LEU A 34 18.34 3.43 27.23
CA LEU A 34 19.22 2.89 26.20
C LEU A 34 20.65 2.66 26.72
N GLN A 35 21.16 3.54 27.59
CA GLN A 35 22.47 3.39 28.23
C GLN A 35 22.51 2.11 29.09
N GLY A 36 21.46 1.85 29.87
CA GLY A 36 21.34 0.62 30.66
C GLY A 36 21.31 -0.63 29.78
N GLU A 37 20.48 -0.63 28.74
CA GLU A 37 20.39 -1.73 27.77
C GLU A 37 21.70 -1.97 27.02
N TRP A 38 22.42 -0.90 26.65
CA TRP A 38 23.70 -0.97 25.97
C TRP A 38 24.78 -1.57 26.88
N ALA A 39 24.95 -1.02 28.09
CA ALA A 39 25.96 -1.47 29.05
C ALA A 39 25.76 -2.93 29.46
N ALA A 40 24.51 -3.39 29.57
CA ALA A 40 24.19 -4.77 29.90
C ALA A 40 24.58 -5.77 28.79
N ARG A 41 24.47 -5.36 27.52
CA ARG A 41 24.69 -6.24 26.36
C ARG A 41 26.10 -6.15 25.77
N TYR A 42 26.73 -4.98 25.89
CA TYR A 42 28.01 -4.67 25.25
C TYR A 42 28.98 -3.93 26.20
N PRO A 43 29.34 -4.54 27.34
CA PRO A 43 30.20 -3.89 28.33
C PRO A 43 31.62 -3.57 27.81
N ASP A 44 32.08 -4.26 26.77
CA ASP A 44 33.42 -4.12 26.20
C ASP A 44 33.49 -3.14 25.01
N LEU A 45 32.38 -2.49 24.65
CA LEU A 45 32.32 -1.47 23.60
C LEU A 45 32.33 -0.05 24.20
N PRO A 46 32.65 1.00 23.41
CA PRO A 46 32.47 2.38 23.84
C PRO A 46 31.07 2.62 24.41
N SER A 47 30.97 3.55 25.36
CA SER A 47 29.69 3.87 25.97
C SER A 47 28.70 4.39 24.92
N LEU A 48 27.40 4.19 25.17
CA LEU A 48 26.38 4.71 24.25
C LEU A 48 26.49 6.24 24.07
N THR A 49 26.86 6.96 25.13
CA THR A 49 27.06 8.42 25.09
C THR A 49 28.20 8.82 24.17
N GLU A 50 29.32 8.08 24.19
CA GLU A 50 30.44 8.31 23.28
C GLU A 50 30.01 8.06 21.83
N LEU A 51 29.33 6.93 21.56
CA LEU A 51 28.84 6.62 20.21
C LEU A 51 27.84 7.65 19.68
N LEU A 52 26.95 8.16 20.55
CA LEU A 52 25.99 9.21 20.21
C LEU A 52 26.69 10.55 19.93
N ALA A 53 27.67 10.93 20.76
CA ALA A 53 28.43 12.17 20.57
C ALA A 53 29.29 12.14 19.29
N GLU A 54 29.80 10.96 18.92
CA GLU A 54 30.56 10.73 17.69
C GLU A 54 29.67 10.60 16.44
N GLY A 55 28.34 10.56 16.57
CA GLY A 55 27.43 10.43 15.42
C GLY A 55 27.41 9.03 14.80
N ARG A 56 27.84 8.02 15.55
CA ARG A 56 28.11 6.67 15.03
C ARG A 56 27.01 5.67 15.34
N LEU A 57 25.95 6.03 16.07
CA LEU A 57 24.89 5.09 16.40
C LEU A 57 23.91 4.93 15.22
N VAL A 58 23.52 3.69 14.96
CA VAL A 58 22.33 3.34 14.14
C VAL A 58 21.35 2.60 15.04
N LEU A 59 20.38 3.32 15.58
CA LEU A 59 19.37 2.78 16.48
C LEU A 59 18.27 2.09 15.67
N LEU A 60 17.99 0.82 15.96
CA LEU A 60 16.94 0.03 15.33
C LEU A 60 15.90 -0.32 16.39
N CYS A 61 14.82 0.46 16.44
CA CYS A 61 13.74 0.37 17.41
C CYS A 61 12.56 -0.42 16.86
N ASP A 62 12.30 -1.59 17.43
CA ASP A 62 11.23 -2.48 16.99
C ASP A 62 9.97 -2.35 17.86
N GLY A 63 8.81 -2.25 17.21
CA GLY A 63 7.50 -2.28 17.86
C GLY A 63 7.13 -0.97 18.54
N LEU A 64 7.07 0.13 17.80
CA LEU A 64 6.71 1.44 18.34
C LEU A 64 5.32 1.45 18.97
N ASN A 65 4.35 0.85 18.30
CA ASN A 65 2.99 0.64 18.81
C ASN A 65 2.92 -0.39 19.95
N GLU A 66 4.05 -1.02 20.30
CA GLU A 66 4.18 -1.98 21.39
C GLU A 66 4.81 -1.40 22.65
N ILE A 67 5.11 -0.09 22.70
CA ILE A 67 5.58 0.56 23.94
C ILE A 67 4.52 0.35 25.02
N PRO A 68 4.85 -0.13 26.24
CA PRO A 68 3.86 -0.33 27.30
C PRO A 68 3.21 0.99 27.75
N HIS A 69 1.89 1.10 27.62
CA HIS A 69 1.11 2.26 28.02
C HIS A 69 -0.29 1.87 28.51
N VAL A 70 -0.95 2.75 29.28
CA VAL A 70 -2.30 2.53 29.84
C VAL A 70 -3.37 3.45 29.25
N SER A 71 -2.97 4.44 28.45
CA SER A 71 -3.90 5.32 27.73
C SER A 71 -3.24 5.91 26.48
N GLN A 72 -4.06 6.36 25.52
CA GLN A 72 -3.56 7.10 24.35
C GLN A 72 -2.81 8.38 24.75
N THR A 73 -3.23 9.05 25.82
CA THR A 73 -2.57 10.28 26.31
C THR A 73 -1.16 9.98 26.80
N GLU A 74 -0.99 8.93 27.60
CA GLU A 74 0.33 8.50 28.07
C GLU A 74 1.22 8.05 26.90
N TYR A 75 0.66 7.31 25.94
CA TYR A 75 1.39 6.91 24.75
C TYR A 75 1.90 8.12 23.95
N ARG A 76 1.05 9.14 23.73
CA ARG A 76 1.47 10.39 23.08
C ARG A 76 2.59 11.11 23.82
N GLN A 77 2.58 11.08 25.16
CA GLN A 77 3.67 11.63 25.96
C GLN A 77 4.97 10.84 25.78
N LEU A 78 4.92 9.51 25.77
CA LEU A 78 6.08 8.65 25.52
C LEU A 78 6.65 8.89 24.12
N ILE A 79 5.78 9.00 23.11
CA ILE A 79 6.18 9.38 21.74
C ILE A 79 6.87 10.74 21.74
N GLY A 80 6.33 11.74 22.46
CA GLY A 80 6.95 13.05 22.61
C GLY A 80 8.39 12.97 23.16
N ARG A 81 8.66 12.12 24.15
CA ARG A 81 10.02 11.97 24.70
C ARG A 81 10.99 11.31 23.73
N TRP A 82 10.52 10.29 23.00
CA TRP A 82 11.31 9.68 21.93
C TRP A 82 11.60 10.69 20.82
N SER A 83 10.63 11.54 20.49
CA SER A 83 10.80 12.66 19.57
C SER A 83 11.87 13.65 20.07
N ASP A 84 11.77 14.10 21.32
CA ASP A 84 12.75 15.02 21.94
C ASP A 84 14.17 14.43 21.93
N PHE A 85 14.30 13.13 22.21
CA PHE A 85 15.57 12.40 22.12
C PHE A 85 16.15 12.44 20.70
N LEU A 86 15.32 12.18 19.69
CA LEU A 86 15.77 12.19 18.30
C LEU A 86 16.17 13.58 17.81
N ASP A 87 15.43 14.62 18.22
CA ASP A 87 15.75 16.01 17.88
C ASP A 87 17.17 16.40 18.32
N VAL A 88 17.56 15.98 19.54
CA VAL A 88 18.91 16.23 20.04
C VAL A 88 19.96 15.39 19.31
N HIS A 89 19.73 14.09 19.13
CA HIS A 89 20.80 13.16 18.77
C HIS A 89 20.95 12.87 17.28
N LEU A 90 19.93 13.07 16.44
CA LEU A 90 20.04 12.88 15.00
C LEU A 90 20.91 13.95 14.34
N SER A 91 20.90 15.18 14.86
CA SER A 91 21.74 16.28 14.37
C SER A 91 23.25 16.00 14.46
N ALA A 92 23.65 15.13 15.39
CA ALA A 92 25.04 14.71 15.57
C ALA A 92 25.52 13.67 14.54
N GLY A 93 24.68 13.26 13.58
CA GLY A 93 25.03 12.29 12.52
C GLY A 93 24.56 10.86 12.79
N ASN A 94 23.91 10.61 13.93
CA ASN A 94 23.30 9.31 14.25
C ASN A 94 22.10 9.00 13.32
N ARG A 95 21.68 7.74 13.26
CA ARG A 95 20.47 7.31 12.55
C ARG A 95 19.56 6.54 13.49
N ALA A 96 18.25 6.65 13.29
CA ALA A 96 17.27 5.83 13.97
C ALA A 96 16.25 5.28 12.96
N LEU A 97 15.81 4.05 13.17
CA LEU A 97 14.72 3.40 12.43
C LEU A 97 13.71 2.86 13.44
N PHE A 98 12.44 3.17 13.24
CA PHE A 98 11.34 2.67 14.07
C PHE A 98 10.43 1.78 13.20
N THR A 99 10.05 0.61 13.70
CA THR A 99 9.04 -0.24 13.06
C THR A 99 7.68 -0.06 13.75
N CYS A 100 6.60 -0.06 12.98
CA CYS A 100 5.24 -0.01 13.51
C CYS A 100 4.25 -0.65 12.52
N ARG A 101 3.08 -1.06 13.03
CA ARG A 101 2.01 -1.67 12.20
C ARG A 101 1.08 -0.66 11.54
N SER A 102 0.89 0.52 12.12
CA SER A 102 0.00 1.56 11.57
C SER A 102 0.77 2.82 11.22
N LEU A 103 0.43 3.39 10.07
CA LEU A 103 0.94 4.69 9.65
C LEU A 103 0.36 5.84 10.49
N ASP A 104 -0.73 5.66 11.23
CA ASP A 104 -1.35 6.74 12.02
C ASP A 104 -0.40 7.33 13.07
N TYR A 105 0.53 6.51 13.59
CA TYR A 105 1.53 6.94 14.57
C TYR A 105 2.56 7.90 13.98
N SER A 106 2.76 7.86 12.66
CA SER A 106 3.74 8.70 11.97
C SER A 106 3.38 10.19 12.03
N ALA A 107 2.08 10.51 12.00
CA ALA A 107 1.60 11.89 12.16
C ALA A 107 1.96 12.42 13.55
N THR A 108 1.75 11.61 14.60
CA THR A 108 2.10 11.99 15.97
C THR A 108 3.61 12.20 16.17
N PHE A 109 4.46 11.38 15.55
CA PHE A 109 5.92 11.59 15.57
C PHE A 109 6.33 12.86 14.84
N SER A 110 5.80 13.06 13.63
CA SER A 110 6.18 14.18 12.77
C SER A 110 5.70 15.53 13.28
N GLU A 111 4.54 15.58 13.96
CA GLU A 111 4.01 16.80 14.60
C GLU A 111 4.88 17.30 15.76
N ARG A 112 5.56 16.40 16.46
CA ARG A 112 6.29 16.70 17.70
C ARG A 112 7.79 16.88 17.48
N CYS A 113 8.33 16.24 16.46
CA CYS A 113 9.74 16.29 16.11
C CYS A 113 9.99 17.54 15.28
N GLN A 114 10.98 18.36 15.66
CA GLN A 114 11.46 19.44 14.76
C GLN A 114 12.05 18.83 13.48
N LEU A 115 12.54 17.59 13.55
CA LEU A 115 13.00 16.80 12.42
C LEU A 115 11.88 15.89 11.89
N GLN A 116 11.30 16.24 10.74
CA GLN A 116 10.36 15.36 10.05
C GLN A 116 10.95 13.96 9.83
N VAL A 117 10.22 12.95 10.29
CA VAL A 117 10.59 11.53 10.20
C VAL A 117 10.19 10.99 8.82
N GLU A 118 11.15 10.44 8.09
CA GLU A 118 10.89 9.79 6.81
C GLU A 118 10.14 8.47 7.02
N GLN A 119 9.08 8.26 6.23
CA GLN A 119 8.27 7.05 6.30
C GLN A 119 8.70 6.08 5.21
N VAL A 120 8.97 4.83 5.60
CA VAL A 120 9.29 3.75 4.66
C VAL A 120 8.31 2.62 4.90
N GLN A 121 7.58 2.26 3.84
CA GLN A 121 6.72 1.08 3.85
C GLN A 121 7.53 -0.13 3.40
N VAL A 122 7.41 -1.24 4.14
CA VAL A 122 7.97 -2.52 3.70
C VAL A 122 7.01 -3.12 2.68
N GLU A 123 7.43 -3.12 1.42
CA GLU A 123 6.67 -3.73 0.33
C GLU A 123 6.68 -5.28 0.42
N PRO A 124 5.61 -5.95 -0.05
CA PRO A 124 5.62 -7.40 -0.25
C PRO A 124 6.80 -7.87 -1.10
N LEU A 125 7.26 -9.09 -0.90
CA LEU A 125 8.29 -9.70 -1.73
C LEU A 125 7.77 -9.88 -3.16
N SER A 126 8.56 -9.44 -4.15
CA SER A 126 8.31 -9.76 -5.56
C SER A 126 8.46 -11.27 -5.83
N HIS A 127 7.95 -11.74 -6.97
CA HIS A 127 8.07 -13.14 -7.40
C HIS A 127 9.52 -13.67 -7.31
N GLU A 128 10.48 -12.90 -7.84
CA GLU A 128 11.90 -13.24 -7.79
C GLU A 128 12.43 -13.33 -6.36
N LYS A 129 11.99 -12.42 -5.48
CA LYS A 129 12.40 -12.41 -4.07
C LYS A 129 11.78 -13.57 -3.29
N ILE A 130 10.55 -13.99 -3.61
CA ILE A 130 9.92 -15.19 -3.03
C ILE A 130 10.71 -16.43 -3.43
N LEU A 131 11.03 -16.59 -4.72
CA LEU A 131 11.84 -17.70 -5.22
C LEU A 131 13.22 -17.74 -4.56
N ALA A 132 13.90 -16.59 -4.48
CA ALA A 132 15.19 -16.46 -3.81
C ALA A 132 15.09 -16.81 -2.30
N PHE A 133 14.01 -16.38 -1.63
CA PHE A 133 13.75 -16.72 -0.24
C PHE A 133 13.55 -18.23 -0.06
N LEU A 134 12.73 -18.87 -0.90
CA LEU A 134 12.49 -20.32 -0.86
C LEU A 134 13.78 -21.12 -1.05
N ALA A 135 14.60 -20.73 -2.03
CA ALA A 135 15.88 -21.37 -2.32
C ALA A 135 16.90 -21.21 -1.18
N ALA A 136 16.83 -20.14 -0.40
CA ALA A 136 17.72 -19.91 0.74
C ALA A 136 17.39 -20.78 1.96
N TYR A 137 16.13 -21.19 2.14
CA TYR A 137 15.67 -21.89 3.34
C TYR A 137 15.45 -23.40 3.16
N ARG A 138 15.35 -23.91 1.92
CA ARG A 138 15.05 -25.33 1.61
C ARG A 138 15.72 -25.79 0.30
N SER A 139 15.59 -27.08 -0.01
CA SER A 139 16.11 -27.64 -1.28
C SER A 139 15.34 -27.08 -2.49
N GLU A 140 16.00 -27.05 -3.65
CA GLU A 140 15.44 -26.57 -4.92
C GLU A 140 14.14 -27.30 -5.32
N ALA A 141 14.05 -28.60 -5.02
CA ALA A 141 12.84 -29.39 -5.27
C ALA A 141 11.64 -28.93 -4.45
N LEU A 142 11.82 -28.63 -3.15
CA LEU A 142 10.74 -28.14 -2.30
C LEU A 142 10.37 -26.70 -2.66
N ALA A 143 11.36 -25.86 -2.96
CA ALA A 143 11.10 -24.50 -3.45
C ALA A 143 10.24 -24.50 -4.72
N SER A 144 10.56 -25.37 -5.68
CA SER A 144 9.79 -25.55 -6.92
C SER A 144 8.37 -26.05 -6.67
N TYR A 145 8.20 -27.00 -5.73
CA TYR A 145 6.88 -27.49 -5.34
C TYR A 145 6.02 -26.39 -4.72
N VAL A 146 6.58 -25.62 -3.77
CA VAL A 146 5.85 -24.50 -3.14
C VAL A 146 5.45 -23.47 -4.18
N TRP A 147 6.38 -23.07 -5.03
CA TRP A 147 6.11 -22.11 -6.09
C TRP A 147 5.03 -22.59 -7.06
N ALA A 148 5.01 -23.88 -7.40
CA ALA A 148 3.96 -24.45 -8.26
C ALA A 148 2.56 -24.40 -7.62
N GLN A 149 2.46 -24.34 -6.29
CA GLN A 149 1.18 -24.22 -5.57
C GLN A 149 0.76 -22.75 -5.42
N ILE A 150 1.66 -21.88 -4.94
CA ILE A 150 1.31 -20.49 -4.59
C ILE A 150 1.49 -19.52 -5.75
N GLY A 151 2.35 -19.81 -6.72
CA GLY A 151 2.78 -18.89 -7.77
C GLY A 151 1.76 -18.65 -8.88
N GLN A 152 0.70 -19.47 -8.93
CA GLN A 152 -0.39 -19.34 -9.90
C GLN A 152 -1.66 -18.75 -9.29
N ASP A 153 -1.71 -18.60 -7.97
CA ASP A 153 -2.85 -18.04 -7.24
C ASP A 153 -2.42 -16.73 -6.59
N GLU A 154 -2.84 -15.60 -7.18
CA GLU A 154 -2.52 -14.26 -6.68
C GLU A 154 -2.94 -14.06 -5.21
N LYS A 155 -4.03 -14.70 -4.76
CA LYS A 155 -4.49 -14.60 -3.37
C LYS A 155 -3.53 -15.31 -2.42
N GLN A 156 -3.10 -16.52 -2.77
CA GLN A 156 -2.10 -17.24 -1.98
C GLN A 156 -0.76 -16.51 -1.99
N LEU A 157 -0.33 -16.04 -3.16
CA LEU A 157 0.88 -15.28 -3.30
C LEU A 157 0.86 -14.01 -2.43
N ALA A 158 -0.25 -13.26 -2.39
CA ALA A 158 -0.38 -12.07 -1.56
C ALA A 158 -0.21 -12.38 -0.04
N ILE A 159 -0.66 -13.56 0.41
CA ILE A 159 -0.42 -14.01 1.79
C ILE A 159 1.07 -14.31 2.01
N TYR A 160 1.68 -15.06 1.09
CA TYR A 160 3.05 -15.58 1.22
C TYR A 160 4.14 -14.66 0.69
N ALA A 161 3.79 -13.49 0.15
CA ALA A 161 4.74 -12.43 -0.17
C ALA A 161 5.28 -11.73 1.09
N THR A 162 4.73 -12.02 2.28
CA THR A 162 5.30 -11.56 3.55
C THR A 162 6.32 -12.58 4.07
N PRO A 163 7.57 -12.18 4.40
CA PRO A 163 8.61 -13.10 4.87
C PRO A 163 8.20 -13.96 6.07
N PHE A 164 7.42 -13.41 7.00
CA PHE A 164 6.92 -14.13 8.17
C PHE A 164 6.01 -15.31 7.79
N PHE A 165 4.99 -15.08 6.96
CA PHE A 165 4.07 -16.14 6.52
C PHE A 165 4.76 -17.15 5.61
N LEU A 166 5.67 -16.70 4.74
CA LEU A 166 6.48 -17.58 3.91
C LEU A 166 7.35 -18.52 4.75
N LYS A 167 8.01 -17.99 5.79
CA LYS A 167 8.79 -18.80 6.71
C LYS A 167 7.92 -19.81 7.45
N LEU A 168 6.73 -19.40 7.88
CA LEU A 168 5.79 -20.27 8.57
C LEU A 168 5.30 -21.41 7.67
N LEU A 169 4.94 -21.11 6.42
CA LEU A 169 4.57 -22.10 5.41
C LEU A 169 5.67 -23.15 5.22
N ILE A 170 6.91 -22.69 5.05
CA ILE A 170 8.08 -23.56 4.89
C ILE A 170 8.23 -24.52 6.07
N ASP A 171 7.99 -24.05 7.30
CA ASP A 171 8.09 -24.90 8.49
C ASP A 171 6.92 -25.90 8.64
N GLN A 172 5.76 -25.63 8.00
CA GLN A 172 4.60 -26.53 7.99
C GLN A 172 4.70 -27.66 6.96
N LEU A 173 5.27 -27.37 5.79
CA LEU A 173 5.26 -28.29 4.64
C LEU A 173 6.08 -29.55 4.83
N ASP A 174 6.98 -29.58 5.81
CA ASP A 174 7.75 -30.77 6.18
C ASP A 174 6.86 -31.93 6.70
N GLU A 175 5.57 -31.69 7.02
CA GLU A 175 4.68 -32.71 7.60
C GLU A 175 3.23 -32.77 7.07
N ALA A 176 2.64 -31.66 6.59
CA ALA A 176 1.23 -31.60 6.17
C ALA A 176 1.00 -31.92 4.67
N GLY A 177 2.03 -31.76 3.83
CA GLY A 177 1.99 -32.06 2.39
C GLY A 177 1.02 -31.22 1.54
N THR A 178 0.33 -30.23 2.14
CA THR A 178 -0.62 -29.34 1.48
C THR A 178 -0.35 -27.90 1.91
N VAL A 179 -0.56 -26.96 1.00
CA VAL A 179 -0.41 -25.52 1.25
C VAL A 179 -1.73 -24.98 1.81
N PRO A 180 -1.75 -24.37 3.00
CA PRO A 180 -2.95 -23.73 3.55
C PRO A 180 -3.55 -22.68 2.60
N GLU A 181 -4.88 -22.61 2.51
CA GLU A 181 -5.58 -21.62 1.67
C GLU A 181 -5.56 -20.21 2.27
N GLY A 182 -5.52 -20.13 3.60
CA GLY A 182 -5.73 -18.90 4.36
C GLY A 182 -4.81 -18.76 5.57
N ARG A 183 -4.80 -17.56 6.16
CA ARG A 183 -3.94 -17.26 7.31
C ARG A 183 -4.39 -18.03 8.55
N ALA A 184 -5.69 -18.18 8.78
CA ALA A 184 -6.21 -18.92 9.93
C ALA A 184 -5.89 -20.42 9.84
N GLU A 185 -5.91 -20.99 8.64
CA GLU A 185 -5.52 -22.38 8.42
C GLU A 185 -4.03 -22.57 8.67
N LEU A 186 -3.19 -21.67 8.16
CA LEU A 186 -1.74 -21.68 8.40
C LEU A 186 -1.41 -21.60 9.91
N MET A 187 -2.11 -20.73 10.65
CA MET A 187 -1.98 -20.63 12.11
C MET A 187 -2.43 -21.92 12.81
N THR A 188 -3.55 -22.50 12.39
CA THR A 188 -4.06 -23.76 12.94
C THR A 188 -3.07 -24.90 12.71
N ALA A 189 -2.54 -25.02 11.49
CA ALA A 189 -1.55 -26.02 11.12
C ALA A 189 -0.30 -25.89 12.00
N PHE A 190 0.22 -24.68 12.17
CA PHE A 190 1.37 -24.42 13.03
C PHE A 190 1.15 -24.86 14.47
N LEU A 191 -0.03 -24.58 15.03
CA LEU A 191 -0.37 -25.00 16.39
C LEU A 191 -0.48 -26.52 16.52
N ARG A 192 -1.15 -27.19 15.57
CA ARG A 192 -1.23 -28.66 15.53
C ARG A 192 0.15 -29.31 15.48
N GLN A 193 1.04 -28.79 14.62
CA GLN A 193 2.40 -29.31 14.50
C GLN A 193 3.23 -29.04 15.76
N THR A 194 3.09 -27.85 16.35
CA THR A 194 3.78 -27.50 17.60
C THR A 194 3.33 -28.40 18.74
N LEU A 195 2.03 -28.64 18.90
CA LEU A 195 1.49 -29.58 19.89
C LEU A 195 2.00 -31.01 19.64
N TYR A 196 1.95 -31.49 18.40
CA TYR A 196 2.47 -32.82 18.04
C TYR A 196 3.96 -32.96 18.35
N ARG A 197 4.78 -31.96 17.99
CA ARG A 197 6.22 -31.98 18.25
C ARG A 197 6.52 -32.02 19.74
N GLU A 198 5.84 -31.21 20.54
CA GLU A 198 6.10 -31.16 21.97
C GLU A 198 5.54 -32.39 22.71
N LEU A 199 4.36 -32.88 22.34
CA LEU A 199 3.75 -34.07 22.95
C LEU A 199 4.47 -35.35 22.53
N VAL A 200 4.55 -35.61 21.22
CA VAL A 200 4.96 -36.92 20.67
C VAL A 200 6.47 -37.01 20.43
N LYS A 201 7.10 -35.96 19.88
CA LYS A 201 8.54 -36.02 19.54
C LYS A 201 9.45 -35.69 20.73
N ARG A 202 8.98 -34.85 21.66
CA ARG A 202 9.75 -34.39 22.83
C ARG A 202 9.27 -34.97 24.15
N GLU A 203 8.17 -35.72 24.16
CA GLU A 203 7.60 -36.35 25.36
C GLU A 203 7.42 -35.32 26.50
N ASN A 204 6.88 -34.15 26.16
CA ASN A 204 6.72 -33.07 27.13
C ASN A 204 5.64 -33.41 28.16
N ARG A 205 6.07 -33.97 29.30
CA ARG A 205 5.24 -34.37 30.45
C ARG A 205 4.35 -33.26 31.03
N PHE A 206 4.60 -31.99 30.70
CA PHE A 206 3.73 -30.89 31.14
C PHE A 206 2.44 -30.80 30.30
N LEU A 207 2.44 -31.28 29.06
CA LEU A 207 1.22 -31.41 28.26
C LEU A 207 0.33 -32.54 28.77
N GLU A 208 0.94 -33.60 29.31
CA GLU A 208 0.29 -34.73 29.98
C GLU A 208 -0.10 -34.44 31.44
N ALA A 209 0.27 -33.26 31.96
CA ALA A 209 -0.08 -32.88 33.33
C ALA A 209 -1.61 -32.73 33.45
N SER A 210 -2.17 -33.29 34.54
CA SER A 210 -3.62 -33.32 34.77
C SER A 210 -4.25 -31.93 34.57
N GLY A 211 -5.16 -31.84 33.59
CA GLY A 211 -5.96 -30.65 33.33
C GLY A 211 -5.28 -29.55 32.47
N VAL A 212 -4.34 -29.93 31.60
CA VAL A 212 -3.84 -29.09 30.49
C VAL A 212 -4.45 -29.52 29.16
N LEU A 213 -4.19 -30.77 28.76
CA LEU A 213 -4.92 -31.51 27.73
C LEU A 213 -5.71 -32.63 28.43
N ASP A 214 -6.78 -33.12 27.83
CA ASP A 214 -7.44 -34.35 28.27
C ASP A 214 -7.07 -35.55 27.39
N ASP A 215 -7.59 -36.74 27.73
CA ASP A 215 -7.25 -37.99 27.04
C ASP A 215 -7.68 -37.96 25.56
N ASP A 216 -8.82 -37.33 25.27
CA ASP A 216 -9.35 -37.20 23.89
C ASP A 216 -8.48 -36.24 23.07
N ASP A 217 -8.02 -35.13 23.65
CA ASP A 217 -7.08 -34.20 23.02
C ASP A 217 -5.73 -34.87 22.71
N ILE A 218 -5.19 -35.65 23.65
CA ILE A 218 -3.94 -36.39 23.48
C ILE A 218 -4.09 -37.39 22.33
N GLU A 219 -5.16 -38.20 22.35
CA GLU A 219 -5.45 -39.16 21.28
C GLU A 219 -5.62 -38.44 19.92
N GLN A 220 -6.26 -37.27 19.91
CA GLN A 220 -6.43 -36.45 18.72
C GLN A 220 -5.09 -36.00 18.13
N ILE A 221 -4.17 -35.50 18.97
CA ILE A 221 -2.85 -35.03 18.56
C ILE A 221 -2.00 -36.20 18.07
N GLU A 222 -1.92 -37.29 18.83
CA GLU A 222 -1.12 -38.48 18.48
C GLU A 222 -1.53 -39.08 17.15
N ARG A 223 -2.84 -39.21 16.92
CA ARG A 223 -3.40 -39.76 15.68
C ARG A 223 -3.49 -38.74 14.55
N ARG A 224 -3.20 -37.46 14.82
CA ARG A 224 -3.40 -36.33 13.89
C ARG A 224 -4.84 -36.30 13.32
N SER A 225 -5.82 -36.58 14.19
CA SER A 225 -7.22 -36.76 13.80
C SER A 225 -8.05 -35.49 14.00
N TRP A 226 -7.98 -34.56 13.05
CA TRP A 226 -8.54 -33.21 13.22
C TRP A 226 -10.02 -33.02 12.84
N GLY A 227 -10.77 -34.10 12.60
CA GLY A 227 -12.17 -34.01 12.17
C GLY A 227 -12.33 -33.42 10.77
N ARG A 228 -13.48 -32.78 10.51
CA ARG A 228 -13.82 -32.25 9.17
C ARG A 228 -13.35 -30.82 8.91
N SER A 229 -13.10 -30.03 9.96
CA SER A 229 -12.72 -28.63 9.81
C SER A 229 -11.20 -28.47 9.83
N VAL A 230 -10.68 -27.71 8.86
CA VAL A 230 -9.26 -27.35 8.81
C VAL A 230 -8.83 -26.45 9.98
N TYR A 231 -9.79 -25.88 10.71
CA TYR A 231 -9.59 -24.98 11.86
C TYR A 231 -9.75 -25.66 13.23
N THR A 232 -10.02 -26.97 13.28
CA THR A 232 -10.17 -27.71 14.54
C THR A 232 -8.87 -27.75 15.36
N LEU A 233 -8.96 -27.48 16.65
CA LEU A 233 -7.89 -27.64 17.64
C LEU A 233 -8.38 -28.58 18.77
N PRO A 234 -7.46 -29.15 19.56
CA PRO A 234 -7.83 -29.91 20.76
C PRO A 234 -8.36 -28.93 21.82
N GLU A 235 -9.68 -28.91 21.99
CA GLU A 235 -10.42 -27.94 22.81
C GLU A 235 -11.17 -28.58 23.97
N ASN A 236 -11.09 -29.91 24.15
CA ASN A 236 -11.77 -30.59 25.26
C ASN A 236 -11.04 -30.29 26.58
N GLY A 237 -9.72 -30.33 26.53
CA GLY A 237 -8.82 -29.83 27.55
C GLY A 237 -8.77 -28.29 27.56
N PRO A 238 -8.41 -27.70 28.70
CA PRO A 238 -8.54 -26.27 28.92
C PRO A 238 -7.44 -25.41 28.29
N LEU A 239 -6.34 -25.97 27.78
CA LEU A 239 -5.22 -25.18 27.23
C LEU A 239 -5.67 -24.20 26.14
N ILE A 240 -6.34 -24.69 25.10
CA ILE A 240 -6.78 -23.85 23.97
C ILE A 240 -7.90 -22.88 24.39
N PRO A 241 -8.98 -23.30 25.08
CA PRO A 241 -10.01 -22.37 25.58
C PRO A 241 -9.45 -21.23 26.44
N VAL A 242 -8.45 -21.52 27.28
CA VAL A 242 -7.76 -20.52 28.10
C VAL A 242 -7.03 -19.49 27.24
N LEU A 243 -6.31 -19.94 26.20
CA LEU A 243 -5.60 -19.04 25.29
C LEU A 243 -6.56 -18.16 24.48
N VAL A 244 -7.69 -18.71 24.04
CA VAL A 244 -8.77 -17.96 23.36
C VAL A 244 -9.31 -16.86 24.28
N SER A 245 -9.71 -17.21 25.50
CA SER A 245 -10.25 -16.24 26.46
C SER A 245 -9.23 -15.15 26.82
N LEU A 246 -7.97 -15.55 27.06
CA LEU A 246 -6.90 -14.60 27.41
C LEU A 246 -6.62 -13.64 26.24
N ALA A 247 -6.49 -14.16 25.03
CA ALA A 247 -6.25 -13.36 23.84
C ALA A 247 -7.35 -12.34 23.59
N TYR A 248 -8.61 -12.76 23.69
CA TYR A 248 -9.76 -11.89 23.51
C TYR A 248 -9.79 -10.76 24.55
N GLN A 249 -9.54 -11.08 25.84
CA GLN A 249 -9.49 -10.06 26.90
C GLN A 249 -8.34 -9.07 26.70
N MET A 250 -7.16 -9.56 26.30
CA MET A 250 -6.02 -8.70 25.96
C MET A 250 -6.35 -7.77 24.78
N GLN A 251 -7.03 -8.30 23.77
CA GLN A 251 -7.44 -7.53 22.59
C GLN A 251 -8.50 -6.47 22.93
N ALA A 252 -9.48 -6.81 23.75
CA ALA A 252 -10.60 -5.92 24.10
C ALA A 252 -10.25 -4.78 25.05
N GLY A 253 -9.17 -4.92 25.83
CA GLY A 253 -8.93 -4.02 26.95
C GLY A 253 -9.98 -4.21 28.05
N VAL A 254 -9.71 -3.67 29.23
CA VAL A 254 -10.76 -3.47 30.24
C VAL A 254 -11.15 -2.00 30.09
N ASP A 255 -12.41 -1.72 29.79
CA ASP A 255 -12.99 -0.37 29.64
C ASP A 255 -12.32 0.54 28.60
N GLY A 256 -12.17 0.06 27.36
CA GLY A 256 -12.25 0.92 26.17
C GLY A 256 -11.05 1.81 25.81
N GLU A 257 -9.93 1.81 26.54
CA GLU A 257 -8.82 2.74 26.22
C GLU A 257 -7.39 2.16 26.02
N ALA A 258 -7.18 0.83 26.04
CA ALA A 258 -5.97 0.23 25.47
C ALA A 258 -6.12 -1.29 25.26
N SER A 259 -5.78 -1.80 24.07
CA SER A 259 -5.44 -3.22 23.92
C SER A 259 -4.18 -3.50 24.74
N TRP A 260 -4.26 -4.43 25.69
CA TRP A 260 -3.11 -4.80 26.51
C TRP A 260 -2.14 -5.63 25.68
N ILE A 261 -0.92 -5.13 25.50
CA ILE A 261 0.18 -5.92 24.91
C ILE A 261 0.64 -7.00 25.89
N SER A 262 0.44 -6.79 27.20
CA SER A 262 0.79 -7.73 28.27
C SER A 262 -0.14 -7.59 29.47
N LEU A 263 -0.40 -8.67 30.20
CA LEU A 263 -1.18 -8.67 31.44
C LEU A 263 -0.32 -9.15 32.62
N PRO A 264 -0.42 -8.55 33.81
CA PRO A 264 0.20 -9.09 35.02
C PRO A 264 -0.18 -10.55 35.23
N LYS A 265 0.79 -11.42 35.52
CA LYS A 265 0.57 -12.86 35.69
C LYS A 265 -0.47 -13.19 36.78
N SER A 266 -0.64 -12.31 37.76
CA SER A 266 -1.71 -12.40 38.76
C SER A 266 -3.10 -12.16 38.17
N GLN A 267 -3.27 -11.16 37.31
CA GLN A 267 -4.53 -10.88 36.60
C GLN A 267 -4.81 -11.94 35.54
N ALA A 268 -3.78 -12.37 34.78
CA ALA A 268 -3.91 -13.49 33.85
C ALA A 268 -4.33 -14.78 34.57
N ARG A 269 -4.02 -14.97 35.85
CA ARG A 269 -4.54 -16.09 36.65
C ARG A 269 -5.98 -15.91 37.12
N GLN A 270 -6.42 -14.68 37.39
CA GLN A 270 -7.80 -14.37 37.79
C GLN A 270 -8.79 -14.46 36.62
N ALA A 271 -8.31 -14.15 35.41
CA ALA A 271 -9.02 -14.37 34.16
C ALA A 271 -9.27 -15.86 33.85
N LEU A 272 -8.64 -16.77 34.59
CA LEU A 272 -8.67 -18.22 34.37
C LEU A 272 -9.20 -18.95 35.60
N PRO A 273 -9.83 -20.13 35.44
CA PRO A 273 -10.25 -20.95 36.58
C PRO A 273 -9.07 -21.29 37.52
N ALA A 274 -9.27 -21.07 38.83
CA ALA A 274 -8.20 -20.91 39.82
C ALA A 274 -7.28 -22.14 40.02
N GLU A 275 -7.77 -23.36 39.81
CA GLU A 275 -7.06 -24.57 40.25
C GLU A 275 -5.88 -24.97 39.34
N LEU A 276 -5.81 -24.48 38.09
CA LEU A 276 -4.83 -24.97 37.09
C LEU A 276 -4.22 -23.86 36.20
N ALA A 277 -4.52 -22.59 36.46
CA ALA A 277 -4.03 -21.46 35.65
C ALA A 277 -2.49 -21.38 35.56
N ARG A 278 -1.78 -21.85 36.59
CA ARG A 278 -0.30 -21.83 36.63
C ARG A 278 0.33 -22.75 35.58
N ASP A 279 -0.15 -23.99 35.48
CA ASP A 279 0.47 -25.00 34.63
C ASP A 279 0.14 -24.75 33.16
N ARG A 280 -1.07 -24.25 32.88
CA ARG A 280 -1.50 -23.86 31.52
C ARG A 280 -0.67 -22.71 30.94
N LEU A 281 -0.44 -21.64 31.72
CA LEU A 281 0.40 -20.52 31.29
C LEU A 281 1.86 -20.94 31.08
N ARG A 282 2.36 -21.85 31.92
CA ARG A 282 3.72 -22.40 31.80
C ARG A 282 3.87 -23.23 30.52
N VAL A 283 2.90 -24.07 30.20
CA VAL A 283 2.86 -24.86 28.97
C VAL A 283 2.82 -23.94 27.76
N ALA A 284 1.93 -22.94 27.74
CA ALA A 284 1.84 -21.98 26.64
C ALA A 284 3.15 -21.20 26.41
N ASN A 285 3.91 -20.91 27.47
CA ASN A 285 5.25 -20.33 27.37
C ASN A 285 6.26 -21.31 26.74
N GLN A 286 6.23 -22.59 27.12
CA GLN A 286 7.07 -23.63 26.50
C GLN A 286 6.74 -23.88 25.02
N LEU A 287 5.48 -23.71 24.63
CA LEU A 287 5.04 -23.79 23.24
C LEU A 287 5.45 -22.56 22.42
N ASN A 288 6.11 -21.55 23.02
CA ASN A 288 6.40 -20.24 22.42
C ASN A 288 5.13 -19.51 21.91
N ILE A 289 3.97 -19.79 22.51
CA ILE A 289 2.73 -19.06 22.23
C ILE A 289 2.64 -17.83 23.11
N LEU A 290 2.95 -18.01 24.41
CA LEU A 290 3.09 -16.93 25.37
C LEU A 290 4.57 -16.71 25.69
N THR A 291 4.88 -15.56 26.26
CA THR A 291 6.18 -15.27 26.87
C THR A 291 5.97 -14.54 28.18
N GLU A 292 6.86 -14.79 29.13
CA GLU A 292 6.89 -14.15 30.43
C GLU A 292 8.00 -13.09 30.45
N GLU A 293 7.68 -11.89 30.93
CA GLU A 293 8.64 -10.78 31.06
C GLU A 293 8.49 -10.06 32.40
N GLU A 294 9.55 -9.40 32.87
CA GLU A 294 9.52 -8.64 34.12
C GLU A 294 8.72 -7.33 33.98
N GLY A 295 7.51 -7.35 34.54
CA GLY A 295 6.56 -6.26 34.83
C GLY A 295 7.04 -5.24 35.85
N GLN A 296 6.41 -4.06 35.81
CA GLN A 296 6.58 -3.03 36.85
C GLN A 296 6.16 -3.55 38.23
N THR A 297 5.18 -4.46 38.30
CA THR A 297 4.61 -4.99 39.56
C THR A 297 4.80 -6.50 39.74
N GLY A 298 5.57 -7.17 38.88
CA GLY A 298 5.71 -8.63 38.92
C GLY A 298 6.10 -9.23 37.56
N VAL A 299 5.77 -10.49 37.30
CA VAL A 299 5.94 -11.07 35.96
C VAL A 299 4.68 -10.80 35.15
N ASP A 300 4.83 -10.29 33.93
CA ASP A 300 3.74 -10.12 32.97
C ASP A 300 3.75 -11.28 31.96
N VAL A 301 2.57 -11.56 31.41
CA VAL A 301 2.35 -12.55 30.36
C VAL A 301 1.92 -11.82 29.10
N ARG A 302 2.50 -12.17 27.96
CA ARG A 302 2.09 -11.69 26.64
C ARG A 302 2.13 -12.78 25.59
N PHE A 303 1.43 -12.60 24.48
CA PHE A 303 1.64 -13.44 23.31
C PHE A 303 3.03 -13.18 22.72
N ALA A 304 3.71 -14.26 22.32
CA ALA A 304 5.05 -14.17 21.74
C ALA A 304 5.06 -13.37 20.43
N HIS A 305 3.93 -13.37 19.72
CA HIS A 305 3.67 -12.56 18.54
C HIS A 305 2.21 -12.08 18.54
N GLN A 306 1.95 -10.83 18.17
CA GLN A 306 0.58 -10.27 18.18
C GLN A 306 -0.37 -11.02 17.22
N LEU A 307 0.12 -11.61 16.13
CA LEU A 307 -0.72 -12.47 15.28
C LEU A 307 -1.28 -13.70 16.03
N PHE A 308 -0.59 -14.23 17.04
CA PHE A 308 -1.17 -15.29 17.87
C PHE A 308 -2.31 -14.76 18.73
N GLN A 309 -2.14 -13.57 19.32
CA GLN A 309 -3.22 -12.91 20.05
C GLN A 309 -4.43 -12.67 19.13
N GLU A 310 -4.21 -12.11 17.94
CA GLU A 310 -5.27 -11.86 16.95
C GLU A 310 -5.94 -13.17 16.51
N TYR A 311 -5.17 -14.23 16.25
CA TYR A 311 -5.70 -15.55 15.90
C TYR A 311 -6.55 -16.18 17.01
N PHE A 312 -6.06 -16.20 18.25
CA PHE A 312 -6.82 -16.78 19.36
C PHE A 312 -8.07 -15.93 19.70
N ALA A 313 -7.98 -14.60 19.65
CA ALA A 313 -9.13 -13.72 19.79
C ALA A 313 -10.15 -13.92 18.64
N ALA A 314 -9.66 -14.18 17.43
CA ALA A 314 -10.50 -14.44 16.27
C ALA A 314 -11.32 -15.73 16.40
N ARG A 315 -10.84 -16.74 17.13
CA ARG A 315 -11.61 -17.96 17.41
C ARG A 315 -12.87 -17.66 18.22
N GLN A 316 -12.80 -16.70 19.16
CA GLN A 316 -13.96 -16.21 19.90
C GLN A 316 -14.93 -15.49 18.95
N LEU A 317 -14.42 -14.52 18.17
CA LEU A 317 -15.27 -13.75 17.24
C LEU A 317 -15.93 -14.63 16.18
N ALA A 318 -15.25 -15.67 15.69
CA ALA A 318 -15.79 -16.61 14.70
C ALA A 318 -17.07 -17.30 15.20
N GLN A 319 -17.20 -17.49 16.51
CA GLN A 319 -18.39 -18.06 17.17
C GLN A 319 -19.40 -16.98 17.58
N GLN A 320 -18.92 -15.81 17.99
CA GLN A 320 -19.74 -14.69 18.47
C GLN A 320 -19.29 -13.38 17.78
N PRO A 321 -19.87 -13.05 16.61
CA PRO A 321 -19.48 -11.87 15.85
C PRO A 321 -19.83 -10.58 16.60
N GLU A 322 -18.89 -9.64 16.67
CA GLU A 322 -19.06 -8.33 17.33
C GLU A 322 -18.70 -7.18 16.38
N PRO A 323 -19.58 -6.83 15.42
CA PRO A 323 -19.29 -5.83 14.38
C PRO A 323 -18.99 -4.43 14.94
N ASP A 324 -19.50 -4.08 16.11
CA ASP A 324 -19.28 -2.77 16.73
C ASP A 324 -17.79 -2.53 17.07
N ARG A 325 -16.99 -3.60 17.25
CA ARG A 325 -15.54 -3.50 17.53
C ARG A 325 -14.71 -2.96 16.36
N VAL A 326 -15.26 -3.01 15.15
CA VAL A 326 -14.61 -2.49 13.94
C VAL A 326 -15.26 -1.20 13.46
N GLN A 327 -16.21 -0.65 14.22
CA GLN A 327 -16.88 0.59 13.87
C GLN A 327 -15.94 1.78 14.00
N VAL A 328 -15.75 2.53 12.90
CA VAL A 328 -14.97 3.77 12.89
C VAL A 328 -15.93 4.94 12.63
N ASN A 329 -16.08 5.86 13.59
CA ASN A 329 -17.08 6.94 13.52
C ASN A 329 -16.92 7.85 12.28
N HIS A 330 -15.69 8.03 11.77
CA HIS A 330 -15.41 8.78 10.54
C HIS A 330 -15.71 8.01 9.23
N LEU A 331 -15.93 6.68 9.30
CA LEU A 331 -16.35 5.85 8.17
C LEU A 331 -17.88 5.72 8.04
N ALA A 332 -18.66 5.98 9.09
CA ALA A 332 -20.07 5.57 9.14
C ALA A 332 -21.08 6.71 8.95
N THR A 333 -20.70 7.97 9.14
CA THR A 333 -21.68 9.05 9.35
C THR A 333 -21.73 10.06 8.20
N LYS A 334 -22.87 10.17 7.51
CA LYS A 334 -23.17 11.26 6.57
C LYS A 334 -23.36 12.58 7.34
N VAL A 335 -22.29 13.32 7.59
CA VAL A 335 -22.38 14.70 8.09
C VAL A 335 -21.54 15.59 7.19
N ALA A 336 -22.13 16.00 6.06
CA ALA A 336 -21.47 16.65 4.93
C ALA A 336 -20.60 17.88 5.31
N THR A 337 -21.03 18.68 6.28
CA THR A 337 -20.28 19.87 6.69
C THR A 337 -19.15 19.59 7.69
N ALA A 338 -19.26 18.59 8.57
CA ALA A 338 -18.24 18.32 9.58
C ALA A 338 -17.10 17.41 9.09
N VAL A 339 -17.38 16.53 8.11
CA VAL A 339 -16.41 15.50 7.66
C VAL A 339 -15.45 16.04 6.60
N GLN A 340 -15.90 16.88 5.67
CA GLN A 340 -15.02 17.53 4.70
C GLN A 340 -14.10 18.58 5.36
N LEU A 341 -14.58 19.21 6.45
CA LEU A 341 -13.74 20.02 7.34
C LEU A 341 -12.62 19.20 7.96
N SER A 342 -12.85 17.94 8.37
CA SER A 342 -11.79 17.13 8.98
C SER A 342 -10.62 16.84 8.03
N TYR A 343 -10.88 16.56 6.75
CA TYR A 343 -9.80 16.35 5.78
C TYR A 343 -9.01 17.64 5.52
N LEU A 344 -9.71 18.78 5.40
CA LEU A 344 -9.08 20.09 5.23
C LEU A 344 -8.29 20.53 6.48
N GLU A 345 -8.83 20.28 7.68
CA GLU A 345 -8.17 20.53 8.96
C GLU A 345 -6.92 19.67 9.12
N GLU A 346 -6.96 18.40 8.68
CA GLU A 346 -5.78 17.54 8.68
C GLU A 346 -4.72 18.09 7.73
N ILE A 347 -5.07 18.38 6.47
CA ILE A 347 -4.11 18.96 5.50
C ILE A 347 -3.50 20.27 6.00
N ALA A 348 -4.30 21.14 6.61
CA ALA A 348 -3.80 22.42 7.12
C ALA A 348 -2.74 22.30 8.23
N LYS A 349 -2.63 21.13 8.88
CA LYS A 349 -1.59 20.84 9.89
C LYS A 349 -0.33 20.23 9.27
N LEU A 350 -0.42 19.68 8.06
CA LEU A 350 0.68 18.99 7.41
C LEU A 350 1.67 19.99 6.84
N ALA A 351 2.94 19.65 6.94
CA ALA A 351 3.97 20.37 6.20
C ALA A 351 3.92 20.01 4.70
N SER A 352 4.52 20.85 3.89
CA SER A 352 4.70 20.62 2.45
C SER A 352 5.31 19.24 2.19
N GLY A 353 4.74 18.47 1.24
CA GLY A 353 5.24 17.15 0.91
C GLY A 353 4.87 16.00 1.86
N GLN A 354 4.30 16.30 3.03
CA GLN A 354 3.88 15.26 3.97
C GLN A 354 2.56 14.62 3.52
N PRO A 355 2.50 13.29 3.35
CA PRO A 355 1.26 12.63 2.98
C PRO A 355 0.20 12.75 4.08
N VAL A 356 -1.07 12.88 3.68
CA VAL A 356 -2.20 12.80 4.61
C VAL A 356 -2.28 11.38 5.19
N PRO A 357 -2.44 11.23 6.52
CA PRO A 357 -2.54 9.91 7.12
C PRO A 357 -3.79 9.17 6.63
N ALA A 358 -3.69 7.85 6.62
CA ALA A 358 -4.83 6.97 6.38
C ALA A 358 -5.91 7.15 7.45
N LEU A 359 -7.06 6.51 7.25
CA LEU A 359 -8.09 6.50 8.29
C LEU A 359 -7.67 5.56 9.42
N ALA A 360 -7.93 6.00 10.64
CA ALA A 360 -7.64 5.23 11.84
C ALA A 360 -8.29 3.84 11.80
N THR A 361 -7.52 2.83 12.20
CA THR A 361 -8.00 1.46 12.42
C THR A 361 -8.46 1.26 13.86
N THR A 362 -9.28 0.23 14.10
CA THR A 362 -9.72 -0.12 15.46
C THR A 362 -8.80 -1.11 16.17
N GLY A 363 -7.87 -1.72 15.42
CA GLY A 363 -7.02 -2.81 15.91
C GLY A 363 -7.71 -4.17 15.89
N TRP A 364 -8.95 -4.26 15.41
CA TRP A 364 -9.71 -5.51 15.29
C TRP A 364 -9.78 -6.05 13.87
N GLU A 365 -9.18 -5.36 12.89
CA GLU A 365 -9.25 -5.71 11.47
C GLU A 365 -8.68 -7.10 11.19
N GLU A 366 -7.44 -7.39 11.62
CA GLU A 366 -6.81 -8.69 11.39
C GLU A 366 -7.53 -9.81 12.15
N THR A 367 -7.95 -9.56 13.40
CA THR A 367 -8.79 -10.50 14.18
C THR A 367 -10.09 -10.82 13.44
N THR A 368 -10.71 -9.82 12.81
CA THR A 368 -11.97 -9.98 12.05
C THR A 368 -11.75 -10.78 10.76
N LEU A 369 -10.64 -10.56 10.06
CA LEU A 369 -10.27 -11.32 8.87
C LEU A 369 -9.95 -12.79 9.19
N LEU A 370 -9.28 -13.06 10.30
CA LEU A 370 -9.06 -14.43 10.76
C LEU A 370 -10.38 -15.09 11.22
N ALA A 371 -11.27 -14.34 11.85
CA ALA A 371 -12.53 -14.86 12.37
C ALA A 371 -13.48 -15.29 11.25
N VAL A 372 -13.55 -14.53 10.16
CA VAL A 372 -14.42 -14.85 9.01
C VAL A 372 -13.93 -16.08 8.23
N GLU A 373 -12.63 -16.39 8.27
CA GLU A 373 -12.12 -17.67 7.73
C GLU A 373 -12.63 -18.86 8.55
N MET A 374 -12.77 -18.71 9.87
CA MET A 374 -13.10 -19.81 10.79
C MET A 374 -14.60 -19.96 11.09
N THR A 375 -15.42 -18.95 10.79
CA THR A 375 -16.85 -18.96 11.14
C THR A 375 -17.65 -19.97 10.33
N GLN A 376 -18.72 -20.49 10.93
CA GLN A 376 -19.66 -21.38 10.25
C GLN A 376 -20.71 -20.60 9.43
N GLU A 377 -20.85 -19.30 9.65
CA GLU A 377 -21.85 -18.44 8.99
C GLU A 377 -21.20 -17.22 8.30
N PRO A 378 -20.31 -17.43 7.30
CA PRO A 378 -19.51 -16.35 6.72
C PRO A 378 -20.35 -15.25 6.07
N GLU A 379 -21.48 -15.59 5.46
CA GLU A 379 -22.38 -14.60 4.86
C GLU A 379 -22.98 -13.66 5.92
N ALA A 380 -23.53 -14.22 7.00
CA ALA A 380 -24.12 -13.43 8.09
C ALA A 380 -23.05 -12.56 8.77
N TYR A 381 -21.86 -13.12 8.96
CA TYR A 381 -20.70 -12.42 9.51
C TYR A 381 -20.34 -11.18 8.68
N VAL A 382 -20.15 -11.34 7.37
CA VAL A 382 -19.80 -10.22 6.47
C VAL A 382 -20.92 -9.18 6.40
N ARG A 383 -22.18 -9.61 6.37
CA ARG A 383 -23.33 -8.68 6.38
C ARG A 383 -23.38 -7.82 7.64
N ALA A 384 -22.99 -8.36 8.79
CA ALA A 384 -22.92 -7.59 10.03
C ALA A 384 -21.86 -6.47 9.96
N LEU A 385 -20.75 -6.71 9.26
CA LEU A 385 -19.66 -5.74 9.09
C LEU A 385 -20.01 -4.60 8.13
N LEU A 386 -20.89 -4.81 7.14
CA LEU A 386 -21.24 -3.83 6.11
C LEU A 386 -21.54 -2.42 6.68
N LYS A 387 -22.27 -2.37 7.80
CA LYS A 387 -22.69 -1.11 8.44
C LYS A 387 -21.60 -0.50 9.31
N ALA A 388 -20.80 -1.33 9.97
CA ALA A 388 -19.76 -0.88 10.88
C ALA A 388 -18.51 -0.42 10.13
N ASN A 389 -18.09 -1.19 9.11
CA ASN A 389 -16.87 -0.97 8.36
C ASN A 389 -16.95 -1.61 6.97
N LEU A 390 -17.42 -0.85 5.99
CA LEU A 390 -17.65 -1.32 4.63
C LEU A 390 -16.38 -1.84 3.92
N PRO A 391 -15.22 -1.13 3.93
CA PRO A 391 -13.98 -1.67 3.37
C PRO A 391 -13.51 -2.97 4.04
N LEU A 392 -13.66 -3.09 5.36
CA LEU A 392 -13.32 -4.34 6.05
C LEU A 392 -14.28 -5.47 5.69
N ALA A 393 -15.59 -5.20 5.56
CA ALA A 393 -16.57 -6.20 5.11
C ALA A 393 -16.17 -6.78 3.73
N SER A 394 -15.70 -5.94 2.82
CA SER A 394 -15.17 -6.34 1.51
C SER A 394 -13.94 -7.25 1.63
N ARG A 395 -12.96 -6.87 2.45
CA ARG A 395 -11.77 -7.70 2.71
C ARG A 395 -12.15 -9.03 3.38
N SER A 396 -13.12 -9.01 4.29
CA SER A 396 -13.66 -10.20 4.94
C SER A 396 -14.35 -11.13 3.94
N PHE A 397 -15.11 -10.61 2.99
CA PHE A 397 -15.69 -11.42 1.90
C PHE A 397 -14.60 -12.12 1.07
N GLN A 398 -13.49 -11.43 0.79
CA GLN A 398 -12.36 -12.04 0.08
C GLN A 398 -11.61 -13.07 0.92
N ALA A 399 -11.54 -12.91 2.24
CA ALA A 399 -10.93 -13.90 3.11
C ALA A 399 -11.67 -15.24 3.05
N VAL A 400 -13.01 -15.23 2.97
CA VAL A 400 -13.85 -16.44 2.81
C VAL A 400 -13.39 -17.29 1.61
N SER A 401 -13.30 -18.61 1.81
CA SER A 401 -12.96 -19.58 0.75
C SER A 401 -13.89 -19.45 -0.45
N ALA A 402 -13.33 -19.55 -1.66
CA ALA A 402 -14.06 -19.23 -2.90
C ALA A 402 -15.37 -20.01 -3.06
N GLY A 403 -15.40 -21.29 -2.69
CA GLY A 403 -16.59 -22.15 -2.77
C GLY A 403 -17.73 -21.78 -1.80
N SER A 404 -17.47 -20.92 -0.81
CA SER A 404 -18.45 -20.48 0.20
C SER A 404 -18.92 -19.04 -0.02
N ARG A 405 -18.48 -18.38 -1.10
CA ARG A 405 -18.83 -16.99 -1.40
C ARG A 405 -20.21 -16.91 -2.06
N ASN A 406 -21.03 -15.98 -1.58
CA ASN A 406 -22.37 -15.73 -2.09
C ASN A 406 -22.36 -14.57 -3.10
N GLU A 407 -22.84 -14.83 -4.33
CA GLU A 407 -22.92 -13.84 -5.41
C GLU A 407 -23.83 -12.64 -5.09
N SER A 408 -24.94 -12.86 -4.38
CA SER A 408 -25.83 -11.77 -3.96
C SER A 408 -25.15 -10.85 -2.95
N LEU A 409 -24.34 -11.41 -2.04
CA LEU A 409 -23.57 -10.60 -1.09
C LEU A 409 -22.44 -9.84 -1.80
N LEU A 410 -21.78 -10.46 -2.80
CA LEU A 410 -20.80 -9.77 -3.65
C LEU A 410 -21.43 -8.54 -4.32
N ALA A 411 -22.59 -8.71 -4.97
CA ALA A 411 -23.28 -7.62 -5.65
C ALA A 411 -23.69 -6.49 -4.69
N GLU A 412 -24.12 -6.83 -3.47
CA GLU A 412 -24.44 -5.84 -2.43
C GLU A 412 -23.20 -5.06 -1.97
N LEU A 413 -22.07 -5.74 -1.73
CA LEU A 413 -20.80 -5.11 -1.39
C LEU A 413 -20.32 -4.17 -2.50
N GLN A 414 -20.32 -4.65 -3.75
CA GLN A 414 -19.92 -3.86 -4.92
C GLN A 414 -20.80 -2.61 -5.08
N SER A 415 -22.12 -2.74 -4.92
CA SER A 415 -23.04 -1.60 -4.97
C SER A 415 -22.76 -0.61 -3.85
N ALA A 416 -22.64 -1.07 -2.60
CA ALA A 416 -22.40 -0.20 -1.45
C ALA A 416 -21.07 0.55 -1.55
N LEU A 417 -20.02 -0.10 -2.06
CA LEU A 417 -18.71 0.51 -2.29
C LEU A 417 -18.76 1.54 -3.43
N ALA A 418 -19.44 1.23 -4.53
CA ALA A 418 -19.62 2.17 -5.64
C ALA A 418 -20.43 3.41 -5.21
N ASP A 419 -21.50 3.21 -4.44
CA ASP A 419 -22.30 4.30 -3.85
C ASP A 419 -21.44 5.17 -2.92
N ARG A 420 -20.61 4.54 -2.08
CA ARG A 420 -19.69 5.25 -1.17
C ARG A 420 -18.70 6.11 -1.95
N LEU A 421 -18.12 5.55 -3.00
CA LEU A 421 -17.10 6.21 -3.83
C LEU A 421 -17.60 7.53 -4.43
N GLY A 422 -18.86 7.55 -4.88
CA GLY A 422 -19.48 8.72 -5.51
C GLY A 422 -20.17 9.71 -4.55
N ASP A 423 -20.23 9.44 -3.25
CA ASP A 423 -20.95 10.28 -2.29
C ASP A 423 -20.01 11.29 -1.60
N GLU A 424 -20.10 12.56 -2.02
CA GLU A 424 -19.32 13.69 -1.50
C GLU A 424 -19.51 13.95 -0.01
N ALA A 425 -20.54 13.40 0.62
CA ALA A 425 -20.74 13.52 2.07
C ALA A 425 -19.68 12.74 2.88
N PHE A 426 -18.87 11.89 2.25
CA PHE A 426 -17.81 11.12 2.90
C PHE A 426 -16.42 11.72 2.68
N ASP A 427 -15.57 11.57 3.70
CA ASP A 427 -14.13 11.88 3.64
C ASP A 427 -13.50 11.23 2.41
N VAL A 428 -12.63 11.96 1.71
CA VAL A 428 -11.97 11.44 0.50
C VAL A 428 -11.17 10.17 0.78
N ARG A 429 -10.57 10.03 1.97
CA ARG A 429 -9.84 8.82 2.39
C ARG A 429 -10.78 7.63 2.53
N ALA A 430 -12.04 7.85 2.96
CA ALA A 430 -13.05 6.80 3.02
C ALA A 430 -13.50 6.37 1.62
N ARG A 431 -13.61 7.33 0.69
CA ARG A 431 -13.90 7.06 -0.73
C ARG A 431 -12.76 6.31 -1.41
N ILE A 432 -11.51 6.69 -1.14
CA ILE A 432 -10.32 5.95 -1.59
C ILE A 432 -10.36 4.51 -1.06
N ALA A 433 -10.58 4.32 0.24
CA ALA A 433 -10.67 2.98 0.83
C ALA A 433 -11.78 2.13 0.18
N ALA A 434 -12.93 2.74 -0.14
CA ALA A 434 -14.00 2.08 -0.87
C ALA A 434 -13.60 1.73 -2.31
N GLY A 435 -12.97 2.65 -3.04
CA GLY A 435 -12.53 2.43 -4.42
C GLY A 435 -11.43 1.37 -4.55
N LEU A 436 -10.50 1.30 -3.59
CA LEU A 436 -9.48 0.25 -3.52
C LEU A 436 -10.14 -1.11 -3.27
N ALA A 437 -11.03 -1.20 -2.28
CA ALA A 437 -11.77 -2.43 -1.98
C ALA A 437 -12.66 -2.88 -3.15
N LEU A 438 -13.28 -1.95 -3.86
CA LEU A 438 -14.10 -2.22 -5.05
C LEU A 438 -13.27 -2.82 -6.19
N GLY A 439 -12.04 -2.32 -6.40
CA GLY A 439 -11.15 -2.85 -7.42
C GLY A 439 -10.82 -4.32 -7.18
N GLU A 440 -10.54 -4.67 -5.93
CA GLU A 440 -10.23 -6.06 -5.55
C GLU A 440 -11.45 -6.99 -5.62
N LEU A 441 -12.68 -6.48 -5.45
CA LEU A 441 -13.92 -7.27 -5.63
C LEU A 441 -14.38 -7.35 -7.10
N GLY A 442 -13.80 -6.54 -7.98
CA GLY A 442 -14.33 -6.27 -9.30
C GLY A 442 -15.34 -5.12 -9.26
N ASP A 443 -15.16 -4.15 -10.14
CA ASP A 443 -15.94 -2.93 -10.17
C ASP A 443 -17.14 -3.04 -11.13
N PRO A 444 -18.39 -2.92 -10.64
CA PRO A 444 -19.58 -3.06 -11.47
C PRO A 444 -19.78 -1.88 -12.43
N ARG A 445 -18.99 -0.80 -12.36
CA ARG A 445 -18.98 0.28 -13.35
C ARG A 445 -18.30 -0.14 -14.65
N PHE A 446 -17.56 -1.24 -14.63
CA PHE A 446 -16.95 -1.85 -15.79
C PHE A 446 -17.74 -3.11 -16.18
N ALA A 447 -17.87 -3.35 -17.48
CA ALA A 447 -18.46 -4.55 -18.03
C ALA A 447 -17.34 -5.49 -18.49
N GLN A 448 -17.49 -6.77 -18.16
CA GLN A 448 -16.61 -7.84 -18.63
C GLN A 448 -17.15 -8.42 -19.92
N PHE A 449 -16.24 -8.64 -20.87
CA PHE A 449 -16.54 -9.19 -22.18
C PHE A 449 -15.53 -10.28 -22.53
N GLU A 450 -15.95 -11.22 -23.38
CA GLU A 450 -15.08 -12.18 -24.04
C GLU A 450 -15.01 -11.81 -25.52
N GLY A 451 -13.80 -11.82 -26.08
CA GLY A 451 -13.61 -11.58 -27.50
C GLY A 451 -12.45 -12.38 -28.08
N PRO A 452 -12.03 -12.10 -29.32
CA PRO A 452 -11.14 -12.98 -30.08
C PRO A 452 -9.75 -13.15 -29.47
N ARG A 453 -9.31 -12.26 -28.58
CA ARG A 453 -7.99 -12.29 -27.92
C ARG A 453 -8.08 -12.47 -26.39
N GLY A 454 -9.18 -13.05 -25.90
CA GLY A 454 -9.40 -13.33 -24.47
C GLY A 454 -10.40 -12.40 -23.81
N GLY A 455 -10.46 -12.43 -22.47
CA GLY A 455 -11.34 -11.57 -21.68
C GLY A 455 -10.83 -10.13 -21.60
N TYR A 456 -11.74 -9.16 -21.60
CA TYR A 456 -11.42 -7.74 -21.49
C TYR A 456 -12.48 -6.97 -20.69
N LEU A 457 -12.09 -5.81 -20.18
CA LEU A 457 -12.95 -4.90 -19.44
C LEU A 457 -13.13 -3.61 -20.22
N LEU A 458 -14.31 -3.00 -20.12
CA LEU A 458 -14.61 -1.66 -20.60
C LEU A 458 -15.47 -0.92 -19.58
N PRO A 459 -15.33 0.41 -19.43
CA PRO A 459 -16.29 1.17 -18.64
C PRO A 459 -17.67 1.08 -19.30
N LYS A 460 -18.71 0.92 -18.49
CA LYS A 460 -20.11 0.93 -18.98
C LYS A 460 -20.52 2.29 -19.53
N ARG A 461 -19.72 3.33 -19.29
CA ARG A 461 -19.97 4.70 -19.71
C ARG A 461 -18.86 5.18 -20.63
N PHE A 462 -19.23 5.36 -21.89
CA PHE A 462 -18.53 6.19 -22.86
C PHE A 462 -19.36 7.47 -23.03
N VAL A 463 -18.70 8.63 -22.91
CA VAL A 463 -19.36 9.94 -23.00
C VAL A 463 -19.28 10.40 -24.45
N PRO A 464 -20.42 10.59 -25.13
CA PRO A 464 -20.43 11.03 -26.52
C PRO A 464 -20.20 12.53 -26.65
N PHE A 465 -19.44 12.90 -27.67
CA PHE A 465 -19.16 14.27 -28.08
C PHE A 465 -19.67 14.46 -29.51
N ALA A 466 -20.53 15.47 -29.69
CA ALA A 466 -21.07 15.79 -31.00
C ALA A 466 -19.99 16.45 -31.87
N ALA A 467 -20.09 16.24 -33.19
CA ALA A 467 -19.28 17.03 -34.11
C ALA A 467 -19.65 18.53 -33.98
N GLY A 468 -18.66 19.40 -33.97
CA GLY A 468 -18.88 20.84 -33.89
C GLY A 468 -17.63 21.67 -33.60
N SER A 469 -17.84 22.97 -33.47
CA SER A 469 -16.80 23.95 -33.13
C SER A 469 -16.65 24.06 -31.61
N TYR A 470 -15.43 23.85 -31.11
CA TYR A 470 -15.08 23.94 -29.69
C TYR A 470 -13.99 24.98 -29.47
N LEU A 471 -14.11 25.71 -28.36
CA LEU A 471 -13.08 26.65 -27.91
C LEU A 471 -11.90 25.88 -27.30
N ILE A 472 -10.70 26.10 -27.84
CA ILE A 472 -9.42 25.50 -27.42
C ILE A 472 -8.44 26.62 -27.09
N GLY A 473 -7.65 26.44 -26.04
CA GLY A 473 -6.75 27.45 -25.49
C GLY A 473 -7.42 28.40 -24.50
N ASP A 474 -6.62 29.27 -23.91
CA ASP A 474 -7.06 30.22 -22.87
C ASP A 474 -6.27 31.54 -22.97
N ASP A 475 -6.92 32.61 -23.42
CA ASP A 475 -6.30 33.95 -23.50
C ASP A 475 -5.92 34.51 -22.12
N ASN A 476 -6.65 34.09 -21.07
CA ASN A 476 -6.36 34.43 -19.68
C ASN A 476 -5.36 33.45 -19.04
N GLY A 477 -4.93 32.43 -19.78
CA GLY A 477 -4.00 31.41 -19.33
C GLY A 477 -2.65 31.99 -18.92
N GLN A 478 -1.92 31.26 -18.09
CA GLN A 478 -0.63 31.72 -17.57
C GLN A 478 0.50 31.54 -18.59
N TYR A 479 0.36 30.57 -19.51
CA TYR A 479 1.45 30.16 -20.40
C TYR A 479 1.19 30.59 -21.85
N ALA A 480 2.26 30.85 -22.59
CA ALA A 480 2.18 31.39 -23.94
C ALA A 480 1.69 30.35 -24.97
N ASP A 481 1.98 29.08 -24.73
CA ASP A 481 1.60 27.93 -25.55
C ASP A 481 0.13 27.51 -25.38
N GLU A 482 -0.59 28.12 -24.43
CA GLU A 482 -2.04 28.01 -24.26
C GLU A 482 -2.81 29.04 -25.10
N LYS A 483 -2.10 29.95 -25.78
CA LYS A 483 -2.66 31.13 -26.44
C LYS A 483 -2.40 31.13 -27.95
N PRO A 484 -3.27 31.76 -28.74
CA PRO A 484 -4.55 32.36 -28.33
C PRO A 484 -5.65 31.31 -28.15
N ALA A 485 -6.73 31.66 -27.46
CA ALA A 485 -7.96 30.89 -27.49
C ALA A 485 -8.58 30.98 -28.90
N HIS A 486 -9.01 29.84 -29.46
CA HIS A 486 -9.46 29.74 -30.85
C HIS A 486 -10.48 28.60 -31.02
N GLN A 487 -11.25 28.64 -32.11
CA GLN A 487 -12.24 27.60 -32.42
C GLN A 487 -11.59 26.47 -33.23
N VAL A 488 -11.88 25.22 -32.86
CA VAL A 488 -11.44 24.01 -33.56
C VAL A 488 -12.64 23.15 -33.88
N GLU A 489 -12.72 22.68 -35.12
CA GLU A 489 -13.75 21.72 -35.55
C GLU A 489 -13.36 20.31 -35.11
N ILE A 490 -14.15 19.74 -34.20
CA ILE A 490 -13.98 18.38 -33.68
C ILE A 490 -15.04 17.47 -34.30
N LYS A 491 -14.62 16.26 -34.68
CA LYS A 491 -15.54 15.22 -35.18
C LYS A 491 -16.29 14.58 -34.02
N ALA A 492 -17.41 13.93 -34.32
CA ALA A 492 -18.12 13.16 -33.31
C ALA A 492 -17.24 11.99 -32.83
N LEU A 493 -17.14 11.81 -31.53
CA LEU A 493 -16.35 10.76 -30.88
C LEU A 493 -16.99 10.37 -29.55
N GLU A 494 -16.53 9.29 -28.95
CA GLU A 494 -16.86 8.95 -27.57
C GLU A 494 -15.57 8.82 -26.76
N MET A 495 -15.62 9.23 -25.49
CA MET A 495 -14.49 9.14 -24.58
C MET A 495 -14.86 8.28 -23.37
N ALA A 496 -13.96 7.39 -22.94
CA ALA A 496 -14.13 6.62 -21.72
C ALA A 496 -14.35 7.55 -20.52
N ALA A 497 -15.25 7.19 -19.61
CA ALA A 497 -15.55 8.03 -18.43
C ALA A 497 -14.38 8.20 -17.45
N TYR A 498 -13.38 7.32 -17.53
CA TYR A 498 -12.26 7.20 -16.61
C TYR A 498 -10.97 6.98 -17.40
N PRO A 499 -9.80 7.35 -16.85
CA PRO A 499 -8.53 6.82 -17.33
C PRO A 499 -8.51 5.29 -17.30
N VAL A 500 -7.77 4.67 -18.22
CA VAL A 500 -7.61 3.21 -18.28
C VAL A 500 -7.06 2.70 -16.95
N THR A 501 -7.73 1.72 -16.35
CA THR A 501 -7.39 1.16 -15.05
C THR A 501 -6.36 0.05 -15.15
N ASN A 502 -5.70 -0.29 -14.03
CA ASN A 502 -4.83 -1.46 -13.96
C ASN A 502 -5.58 -2.77 -14.29
N ALA A 503 -6.86 -2.88 -13.91
CA ALA A 503 -7.68 -4.05 -14.24
C ALA A 503 -7.85 -4.21 -15.75
N GLU A 504 -8.18 -3.12 -16.46
CA GLU A 504 -8.31 -3.12 -17.91
C GLU A 504 -6.97 -3.42 -18.61
N PHE A 505 -5.89 -2.80 -18.15
CA PHE A 505 -4.56 -2.99 -18.72
C PHE A 505 -4.01 -4.40 -18.46
N ARG A 506 -4.38 -5.03 -17.33
CA ARG A 506 -4.06 -6.43 -17.05
C ARG A 506 -4.62 -7.37 -18.12
N CYS A 507 -5.83 -7.11 -18.65
CA CYS A 507 -6.40 -7.92 -19.73
C CYS A 507 -5.52 -7.89 -20.99
N PHE A 508 -4.98 -6.72 -21.34
CA PHE A 508 -4.03 -6.57 -22.44
C PHE A 508 -2.74 -7.37 -22.20
N MET A 509 -2.17 -7.29 -20.99
CA MET A 509 -0.97 -8.04 -20.63
C MET A 509 -1.20 -9.56 -20.69
N VAL A 510 -2.29 -10.04 -20.07
CA VAL A 510 -2.66 -11.48 -20.07
C VAL A 510 -2.91 -12.00 -21.49
N ALA A 511 -3.40 -11.16 -22.39
CA ALA A 511 -3.60 -11.49 -23.80
C ALA A 511 -2.31 -11.52 -24.64
N GLY A 512 -1.13 -11.35 -24.02
CA GLY A 512 0.15 -11.33 -24.72
C GLY A 512 0.51 -9.97 -25.32
N GLY A 513 0.00 -8.87 -24.75
CA GLY A 513 0.15 -7.52 -25.29
C GLY A 513 1.60 -7.04 -25.45
N TYR A 514 2.53 -7.53 -24.62
CA TYR A 514 3.96 -7.22 -24.69
C TYR A 514 4.77 -8.28 -25.46
N GLU A 515 4.12 -9.34 -25.92
CA GLU A 515 4.74 -10.45 -26.65
C GLU A 515 4.42 -10.39 -28.14
N ASP A 516 3.29 -9.77 -28.49
CA ASP A 516 2.77 -9.76 -29.84
C ASP A 516 3.04 -8.42 -30.53
N GLU A 517 3.99 -8.43 -31.47
CA GLU A 517 4.40 -7.25 -32.25
C GLU A 517 3.26 -6.64 -33.06
N GLN A 518 2.15 -7.36 -33.33
CA GLN A 518 1.06 -6.85 -34.16
C GLN A 518 0.35 -5.62 -33.57
N TRP A 519 0.46 -5.41 -32.26
CA TRP A 519 -0.12 -4.26 -31.57
C TRP A 519 0.74 -2.99 -31.66
N TRP A 520 1.99 -3.13 -32.07
CA TRP A 520 3.01 -2.08 -32.03
C TRP A 520 3.16 -1.51 -33.44
N GLU A 521 2.37 -0.48 -33.73
CA GLU A 521 2.05 -0.05 -35.10
C GLU A 521 3.23 0.58 -35.86
N THR A 522 4.23 1.13 -35.17
CA THR A 522 5.34 1.90 -35.77
C THR A 522 6.68 1.22 -35.51
N GLU A 523 7.69 1.52 -36.33
CA GLU A 523 9.02 0.94 -36.13
C GLU A 523 9.70 1.44 -34.84
N ALA A 524 9.38 2.66 -34.41
CA ALA A 524 9.83 3.18 -33.11
C ALA A 524 9.20 2.38 -31.95
N ALA A 525 7.90 2.05 -32.04
CA ALA A 525 7.21 1.22 -31.06
C ALA A 525 7.79 -0.20 -31.00
N LEU A 526 8.11 -0.80 -32.16
CA LEU A 526 8.76 -2.11 -32.25
C LEU A 526 10.18 -2.10 -31.69
N GLY A 527 10.97 -1.05 -31.97
CA GLY A 527 12.29 -0.86 -31.38
C GLY A 527 12.21 -0.76 -29.85
N TRP A 528 11.21 -0.06 -29.32
CA TRP A 528 10.95 -0.02 -27.88
C TRP A 528 10.60 -1.41 -27.33
N LEU A 529 9.66 -2.13 -27.95
CA LEU A 529 9.24 -3.47 -27.52
C LEU A 529 10.42 -4.45 -27.46
N ARG A 530 11.33 -4.38 -28.44
CA ARG A 530 12.52 -5.23 -28.55
C ARG A 530 13.66 -4.83 -27.60
N GLY A 531 13.51 -3.73 -26.85
CA GLY A 531 14.50 -3.24 -25.89
C GLY A 531 15.60 -2.37 -26.50
N GLU A 532 15.44 -1.94 -27.75
CA GLU A 532 16.45 -1.18 -28.50
C GLU A 532 16.49 0.30 -28.06
N THR A 533 15.32 0.89 -27.74
CA THR A 533 15.18 2.32 -27.39
C THR A 533 14.58 2.58 -26.00
N THR A 534 14.39 1.54 -25.17
CA THR A 534 13.67 1.60 -23.88
C THR A 534 14.31 2.50 -22.83
N SER A 535 15.63 2.67 -22.88
CA SER A 535 16.36 3.43 -21.86
C SER A 535 16.51 4.92 -22.21
N GLU A 536 16.47 5.26 -23.49
CA GLU A 536 16.93 6.58 -23.96
C GLU A 536 16.01 7.71 -23.49
N GLY A 537 14.70 7.53 -23.60
CA GLY A 537 13.70 8.49 -23.12
C GLY A 537 13.87 8.80 -21.63
N ASN A 538 13.99 7.76 -20.80
CA ASN A 538 14.22 7.90 -19.36
C ASN A 538 15.55 8.60 -19.05
N ARG A 539 16.64 8.23 -19.71
CA ARG A 539 17.95 8.88 -19.52
C ARG A 539 17.90 10.36 -19.87
N ASN A 540 17.27 10.72 -20.99
CA ASN A 540 17.11 12.11 -21.42
C ASN A 540 16.22 12.91 -20.47
N ARG A 541 15.13 12.32 -19.97
CA ARG A 541 14.29 12.93 -18.94
C ARG A 541 15.10 13.25 -17.68
N TRP A 542 15.90 12.31 -17.20
CA TRP A 542 16.69 12.53 -15.99
C TRP A 542 17.83 13.53 -16.18
N ARG A 543 18.44 13.60 -17.37
CA ARG A 543 19.39 14.68 -17.71
C ARG A 543 18.72 16.05 -17.62
N GLY A 544 17.55 16.21 -18.24
CA GLY A 544 16.77 17.45 -18.16
C GLY A 544 16.34 17.79 -16.72
N ASN A 545 15.93 16.78 -15.94
CA ASN A 545 15.63 16.97 -14.51
C ASN A 545 16.85 17.47 -13.73
N ARG A 546 18.03 16.91 -13.97
CA ARG A 546 19.27 17.34 -13.32
C ARG A 546 19.62 18.79 -13.66
N GLU A 547 19.52 19.17 -14.94
CA GLU A 547 19.71 20.56 -15.37
C GLU A 547 18.72 21.50 -14.67
N ARG A 548 17.44 21.11 -14.60
CA ARG A 548 16.42 21.84 -13.85
C ARG A 548 16.83 21.98 -12.39
N TYR A 549 17.21 20.91 -11.70
CA TYR A 549 17.61 20.97 -10.29
C TYR A 549 18.83 21.88 -10.08
N GLN A 550 19.80 21.86 -11.00
CA GLN A 550 20.97 22.73 -10.97
C GLN A 550 20.64 24.21 -11.18
N SER A 551 19.51 24.52 -11.85
CA SER A 551 19.03 25.89 -12.02
C SER A 551 18.43 26.51 -10.74
N TYR A 552 18.17 25.71 -9.70
CA TYR A 552 17.68 26.17 -8.41
C TYR A 552 18.76 26.08 -7.32
N SER A 553 18.66 26.96 -6.32
CA SER A 553 19.41 26.81 -5.07
C SER A 553 18.86 25.61 -4.28
N GLU A 554 19.70 25.04 -3.40
CA GLU A 554 19.21 23.97 -2.52
C GLU A 554 18.06 24.44 -1.63
N GLU A 555 18.08 25.69 -1.15
CA GLU A 555 16.99 26.26 -0.35
C GLU A 555 15.67 26.31 -1.12
N GLN A 556 15.72 26.63 -2.42
CA GLN A 556 14.55 26.60 -3.29
C GLN A 556 14.04 25.18 -3.52
N ILE A 557 14.93 24.19 -3.71
CA ILE A 557 14.50 22.80 -3.84
C ILE A 557 13.89 22.30 -2.52
N ARG A 558 14.47 22.67 -1.37
CA ARG A 558 13.95 22.29 -0.05
C ARG A 558 12.57 22.88 0.26
N SER A 559 12.15 23.95 -0.43
CA SER A 559 10.81 24.52 -0.27
C SER A 559 9.77 23.92 -1.22
N TRP A 560 10.15 23.00 -2.11
CA TRP A 560 9.20 22.36 -3.02
C TRP A 560 8.21 21.46 -2.27
N PRO A 561 6.98 21.31 -2.79
CA PRO A 561 5.90 20.61 -2.10
C PRO A 561 5.96 19.09 -2.24
N TYR A 562 7.15 18.50 -2.13
CA TYR A 562 7.38 17.08 -2.33
C TYR A 562 7.87 16.39 -1.05
N PRO A 563 7.63 15.07 -0.91
CA PRO A 563 8.15 14.30 0.21
C PRO A 563 9.64 14.53 0.41
N LYS A 564 10.08 14.65 1.67
CA LYS A 564 11.48 14.90 2.03
C LYS A 564 12.46 13.92 1.36
N ALA A 565 12.07 12.64 1.26
CA ALA A 565 12.86 11.61 0.57
C ALA A 565 13.14 11.94 -0.90
N ASP A 566 12.15 12.52 -1.59
CA ASP A 566 12.26 12.95 -2.97
C ASP A 566 13.16 14.21 -3.06
N ILE A 567 12.94 15.19 -2.17
CA ILE A 567 13.77 16.40 -2.07
C ILE A 567 15.25 16.06 -1.85
N ASP A 568 15.54 15.20 -0.89
CA ASP A 568 16.92 14.78 -0.59
C ASP A 568 17.51 14.00 -1.78
N SER A 569 16.70 13.24 -2.51
CA SER A 569 17.11 12.59 -3.75
C SER A 569 17.41 13.59 -4.87
N TYR A 570 16.62 14.66 -5.03
CA TYR A 570 16.86 15.70 -6.02
C TYR A 570 18.13 16.49 -5.74
N ILE A 571 18.35 16.88 -4.47
CA ILE A 571 19.56 17.58 -4.03
C ILE A 571 20.79 16.70 -4.23
N ARG A 572 20.69 15.41 -3.92
CA ARG A 572 21.76 14.44 -4.18
C ARG A 572 22.10 14.33 -5.66
N ILE A 573 21.10 14.17 -6.54
CA ILE A 573 21.30 14.09 -7.99
C ILE A 573 21.89 15.39 -8.56
N ARG A 574 21.42 16.54 -8.05
CA ARG A 574 21.95 17.86 -8.38
C ARG A 574 23.44 17.98 -8.07
N ASN A 575 23.85 17.45 -6.91
CA ASN A 575 25.19 17.59 -6.37
C ASN A 575 26.19 16.51 -6.82
N TRP A 576 25.72 15.41 -7.43
CA TRP A 576 26.59 14.43 -8.04
C TRP A 576 27.49 15.04 -9.12
N SER A 577 28.73 14.53 -9.19
CA SER A 577 29.59 14.75 -10.34
C SER A 577 28.93 14.22 -11.63
N ALA A 578 29.38 14.71 -12.78
CA ALA A 578 28.87 14.22 -14.07
C ALA A 578 29.10 12.71 -14.23
N GLU A 579 30.24 12.20 -13.75
CA GLU A 579 30.57 10.77 -13.80
C GLU A 579 29.66 9.93 -12.91
N GLU A 580 29.44 10.33 -11.65
CA GLU A 580 28.51 9.63 -10.74
C GLU A 580 27.09 9.58 -11.31
N PHE A 581 26.62 10.69 -11.89
CA PHE A 581 25.29 10.78 -12.48
C PHE A 581 25.12 9.88 -13.71
N GLU A 582 26.08 9.90 -14.65
CA GLU A 582 26.00 9.03 -15.84
C GLU A 582 26.16 7.54 -15.48
N ASN A 583 27.04 7.19 -14.53
CA ASN A 583 27.13 5.82 -14.01
C ASN A 583 25.81 5.34 -13.37
N TRP A 584 25.14 6.22 -12.63
CA TRP A 584 23.82 5.93 -12.09
C TRP A 584 22.77 5.74 -13.20
N LEU A 585 22.77 6.59 -14.24
CA LEU A 585 21.85 6.45 -15.38
C LEU A 585 22.03 5.13 -16.13
N GLU A 586 23.27 4.69 -16.34
CA GLU A 586 23.57 3.43 -17.00
C GLU A 586 23.06 2.23 -16.20
N SER A 587 23.22 2.28 -14.87
CA SER A 587 22.75 1.25 -13.95
C SER A 587 21.23 1.23 -13.80
N ALA A 588 20.62 2.41 -13.67
CA ALA A 588 19.17 2.55 -13.47
C ALA A 588 18.36 2.26 -14.74
N PHE A 589 18.91 2.57 -15.91
CA PHE A 589 18.27 2.39 -17.20
C PHE A 589 19.22 1.69 -18.18
N PRO A 590 19.51 0.38 -18.01
CA PRO A 590 20.42 -0.33 -18.90
C PRO A 590 19.78 -0.57 -20.28
N VAL A 591 20.61 -0.58 -21.33
CA VAL A 591 20.20 -0.79 -22.73
C VAL A 591 19.91 -2.28 -22.98
N GLY A 592 18.96 -2.58 -23.88
CA GLY A 592 18.62 -3.96 -24.25
C GLY A 592 17.65 -4.63 -23.29
N VAL A 593 17.00 -3.87 -22.41
CA VAL A 593 15.97 -4.38 -21.51
C VAL A 593 14.63 -4.42 -22.25
N THR A 594 14.02 -5.59 -22.26
CA THR A 594 12.63 -5.78 -22.70
C THR A 594 11.72 -5.76 -21.49
N TYR A 595 10.68 -4.93 -21.54
CA TYR A 595 9.67 -4.86 -20.49
C TYR A 595 8.48 -5.76 -20.82
N ARG A 596 7.86 -6.35 -19.79
CA ARG A 596 6.68 -7.23 -19.91
C ARG A 596 5.45 -6.68 -19.19
N HIS A 597 5.60 -5.51 -18.60
CA HIS A 597 4.58 -4.81 -17.84
C HIS A 597 5.00 -3.34 -17.67
N PRO A 598 4.08 -2.44 -17.29
CA PRO A 598 4.39 -1.05 -16.99
C PRO A 598 5.47 -0.89 -15.91
N ALA A 599 6.22 0.22 -15.94
CA ALA A 599 7.35 0.44 -15.03
C ALA A 599 6.98 0.49 -13.54
N GLN A 600 5.72 0.77 -13.20
CA GLN A 600 5.22 0.85 -11.83
C GLN A 600 4.29 -0.31 -11.43
N TRP A 601 4.22 -1.37 -12.25
CA TRP A 601 3.28 -2.48 -12.06
C TRP A 601 3.43 -3.21 -10.72
N GLU A 602 4.64 -3.33 -10.20
CA GLU A 602 4.94 -4.01 -8.93
C GLU A 602 4.87 -3.06 -7.71
N ASN A 603 4.54 -1.79 -7.91
CA ASN A 603 4.48 -0.80 -6.85
C ASN A 603 3.07 -0.72 -6.25
N SER A 604 2.91 -1.13 -4.99
CA SER A 604 1.61 -1.16 -4.29
C SER A 604 0.92 0.21 -4.15
N ARG A 605 1.67 1.31 -4.34
CA ARG A 605 1.11 2.67 -4.40
C ARG A 605 0.25 2.90 -5.65
N PHE A 606 0.49 2.15 -6.72
CA PHE A 606 -0.02 2.47 -8.06
C PHE A 606 -0.69 1.30 -8.80
N ASN A 607 -0.65 0.07 -8.28
CA ASN A 607 -1.02 -1.13 -9.03
C ASN A 607 -2.37 -1.77 -8.64
N VAL A 608 -3.17 -1.13 -7.78
CA VAL A 608 -4.47 -1.66 -7.37
C VAL A 608 -5.44 -1.64 -8.57
N PRO A 609 -6.30 -2.65 -8.79
CA PRO A 609 -7.06 -2.83 -10.03
C PRO A 609 -7.83 -1.59 -10.50
N ASN A 610 -8.44 -0.84 -9.58
CA ASN A 610 -9.25 0.35 -9.88
C ASN A 610 -8.46 1.67 -9.97
N GLN A 611 -7.15 1.65 -9.72
CA GLN A 611 -6.30 2.82 -9.97
C GLN A 611 -6.01 2.93 -11.48
N PRO A 612 -5.75 4.15 -11.98
CA PRO A 612 -5.27 4.32 -13.35
C PRO A 612 -3.94 3.60 -13.53
N VAL A 613 -3.75 2.97 -14.68
CA VAL A 613 -2.44 2.41 -15.05
C VAL A 613 -1.43 3.53 -15.22
N VAL A 614 -0.22 3.34 -14.67
CA VAL A 614 0.86 4.33 -14.73
C VAL A 614 2.20 3.68 -15.03
N GLY A 615 3.17 4.52 -15.41
CA GLY A 615 4.49 4.03 -15.84
C GLY A 615 4.45 3.39 -17.22
N ILE A 616 3.47 3.76 -18.04
CA ILE A 616 3.41 3.43 -19.47
C ILE A 616 3.97 4.58 -20.32
N CYS A 617 4.67 4.23 -21.38
CA CYS A 617 5.09 5.12 -22.44
C CYS A 617 3.94 5.31 -23.46
N TRP A 618 4.15 6.19 -24.44
CA TRP A 618 3.13 6.48 -25.45
C TRP A 618 2.88 5.27 -26.37
N HIS A 619 3.93 4.50 -26.67
CA HIS A 619 3.85 3.30 -27.50
C HIS A 619 2.99 2.20 -26.84
N GLU A 620 3.16 1.99 -25.53
CA GLU A 620 2.32 1.07 -24.75
C GLU A 620 0.84 1.49 -24.78
N ALA A 621 0.56 2.79 -24.65
CA ALA A 621 -0.80 3.32 -24.70
C ALA A 621 -1.46 3.11 -26.08
N ARG A 622 -0.70 3.30 -27.17
CA ARG A 622 -1.15 3.00 -28.54
C ARG A 622 -1.37 1.50 -28.76
N ALA A 623 -0.46 0.66 -28.27
CA ALA A 623 -0.58 -0.78 -28.39
C ALA A 623 -1.84 -1.32 -27.70
N TYR A 624 -2.16 -0.78 -26.52
CA TYR A 624 -3.43 -1.05 -25.84
C TYR A 624 -4.64 -0.68 -26.70
N CYS A 625 -4.66 0.51 -27.32
CA CYS A 625 -5.73 0.93 -28.23
C CYS A 625 -5.85 0.02 -29.47
N ALA A 626 -4.74 -0.40 -30.06
CA ALA A 626 -4.71 -1.31 -31.21
C ALA A 626 -5.28 -2.69 -30.86
N TRP A 627 -4.86 -3.24 -29.72
CA TRP A 627 -5.41 -4.49 -29.18
C TRP A 627 -6.91 -4.38 -28.90
N LEU A 628 -7.35 -3.30 -28.24
CA LEU A 628 -8.77 -3.10 -27.91
C LEU A 628 -9.62 -2.91 -29.18
N THR A 629 -9.07 -2.27 -30.21
CA THR A 629 -9.70 -2.15 -31.53
C THR A 629 -9.91 -3.53 -32.15
N ALA A 630 -8.88 -4.37 -32.16
CA ALA A 630 -8.98 -5.74 -32.67
C ALA A 630 -9.93 -6.62 -31.84
N GLN A 631 -10.05 -6.34 -30.54
CA GLN A 631 -10.90 -7.06 -29.62
C GLN A 631 -12.39 -6.77 -29.83
N THR A 632 -12.74 -5.51 -30.08
CA THR A 632 -14.13 -5.02 -30.15
C THR A 632 -14.65 -4.85 -31.58
N GLY A 633 -13.76 -4.68 -32.56
CA GLY A 633 -14.09 -4.25 -33.91
C GLY A 633 -14.45 -2.77 -34.04
N GLN A 634 -14.38 -1.98 -32.95
CA GLN A 634 -14.56 -0.53 -32.95
C GLN A 634 -13.21 0.18 -32.95
N CYS A 635 -13.13 1.38 -33.51
CA CYS A 635 -11.88 2.14 -33.55
C CYS A 635 -11.61 2.80 -32.19
N TYR A 636 -10.63 2.28 -31.45
CA TYR A 636 -10.09 2.87 -30.23
C TYR A 636 -8.76 3.55 -30.52
N THR A 637 -8.57 4.76 -29.99
CA THR A 637 -7.36 5.56 -30.16
C THR A 637 -7.16 6.49 -28.97
N LEU A 638 -5.94 6.99 -28.79
CA LEU A 638 -5.68 8.17 -27.95
C LEU A 638 -6.38 9.40 -28.56
N PRO A 639 -6.86 10.35 -27.74
CA PRO A 639 -7.40 11.61 -28.24
C PRO A 639 -6.26 12.51 -28.77
N THR A 640 -6.58 13.41 -29.70
CA THR A 640 -5.74 14.59 -29.95
C THR A 640 -5.80 15.56 -28.75
N GLU A 641 -4.83 16.47 -28.61
CA GLU A 641 -4.85 17.47 -27.53
C GLU A 641 -6.11 18.35 -27.58
N ALA A 642 -6.62 18.62 -28.79
CA ALA A 642 -7.83 19.41 -29.00
C ALA A 642 -9.10 18.62 -28.65
N GLU A 643 -9.18 17.33 -28.99
CA GLU A 643 -10.28 16.47 -28.57
C GLU A 643 -10.33 16.30 -27.05
N TRP A 644 -9.16 16.12 -26.42
CA TRP A 644 -9.03 16.06 -24.97
C TRP A 644 -9.54 17.35 -24.30
N GLU A 645 -9.07 18.51 -24.76
CA GLU A 645 -9.47 19.79 -24.19
C GLU A 645 -10.95 20.11 -24.44
N ALA A 646 -11.46 19.80 -25.63
CA ALA A 646 -12.89 19.93 -25.93
C ALA A 646 -13.74 19.09 -24.98
N ALA A 647 -13.32 17.84 -24.71
CA ALA A 647 -14.00 16.94 -23.80
C ALA A 647 -13.97 17.43 -22.35
N ALA A 648 -12.83 17.96 -21.90
CA ALA A 648 -12.66 18.53 -20.57
C ALA A 648 -13.47 19.83 -20.38
N ARG A 649 -13.45 20.76 -21.34
CA ARG A 649 -14.13 22.07 -21.23
C ARG A 649 -15.64 21.96 -21.37
N ASN A 650 -16.13 21.10 -22.26
CA ASN A 650 -17.54 21.03 -22.65
C ASN A 650 -18.15 22.43 -22.94
N GLN A 651 -17.45 23.23 -23.75
CA GLN A 651 -17.80 24.62 -24.14
C GLN A 651 -17.74 25.69 -23.03
N ARG A 652 -17.20 25.39 -21.84
CA ARG A 652 -16.98 26.40 -20.79
C ARG A 652 -15.65 27.12 -20.97
N PRO A 653 -15.59 28.45 -20.74
CA PRO A 653 -14.36 29.23 -20.79
C PRO A 653 -13.53 29.14 -19.50
N ASP A 654 -13.88 28.23 -18.59
CA ASP A 654 -13.30 28.14 -17.26
C ASP A 654 -11.87 27.55 -17.29
N ALA A 655 -11.06 27.90 -16.28
CA ALA A 655 -9.69 27.41 -16.14
C ALA A 655 -9.65 25.93 -15.70
N TYR A 656 -10.63 25.50 -14.90
CA TYR A 656 -10.80 24.12 -14.43
C TYR A 656 -12.14 23.55 -14.89
N LEU A 657 -12.28 22.22 -14.89
CA LEU A 657 -13.52 21.54 -15.30
C LEU A 657 -14.75 21.95 -14.47
N TYR A 658 -14.51 22.27 -13.20
CA TYR A 658 -15.50 22.58 -12.18
C TYR A 658 -15.65 24.09 -11.91
N GLY A 659 -14.92 24.96 -12.62
CA GLY A 659 -15.08 26.40 -12.51
C GLY A 659 -13.80 27.21 -12.71
N PRO A 660 -13.86 28.53 -12.49
CA PRO A 660 -12.73 29.43 -12.73
C PRO A 660 -11.62 29.34 -11.66
N GLU A 661 -11.92 28.78 -10.48
CA GLU A 661 -11.00 28.68 -9.35
C GLU A 661 -10.71 27.20 -9.02
N TYR A 662 -9.49 26.94 -8.51
CA TYR A 662 -9.08 25.61 -8.09
C TYR A 662 -9.90 25.11 -6.90
N LEU A 663 -10.35 23.86 -6.97
CA LEU A 663 -11.13 23.18 -5.94
C LEU A 663 -10.39 21.91 -5.52
N LEU A 664 -9.97 21.83 -4.25
CA LEU A 664 -9.28 20.66 -3.73
C LEU A 664 -10.11 19.37 -3.84
N ALA A 665 -11.44 19.48 -3.70
CA ALA A 665 -12.36 18.36 -3.87
C ALA A 665 -12.58 17.97 -5.34
N GLY A 666 -12.05 18.75 -6.28
CA GLY A 666 -12.23 18.59 -7.72
C GLY A 666 -11.17 17.72 -8.40
N GLY A 667 -10.13 17.28 -7.70
CA GLY A 667 -9.09 16.46 -8.31
C GLY A 667 -7.92 16.13 -7.39
N ASN A 668 -7.09 15.19 -7.81
CA ASN A 668 -5.90 14.76 -7.08
C ASN A 668 -4.65 15.47 -7.61
N SER A 669 -4.25 16.56 -6.97
CA SER A 669 -2.98 17.26 -7.23
C SER A 669 -2.10 17.23 -5.97
N VAL A 670 -0.91 17.84 -6.01
CA VAL A 670 0.02 17.87 -4.87
C VAL A 670 -0.62 18.49 -3.61
N GLU A 671 -1.55 19.45 -3.79
CA GLU A 671 -2.30 20.09 -2.71
C GLU A 671 -3.23 19.14 -1.94
N SER A 672 -3.55 17.96 -2.50
CA SER A 672 -4.34 16.93 -1.81
C SER A 672 -3.55 16.21 -0.71
N HIS A 673 -2.22 16.35 -0.71
CA HIS A 673 -1.32 15.59 0.16
C HIS A 673 -1.52 14.07 0.07
N LEU A 674 -2.20 13.54 -0.96
CA LEU A 674 -2.39 12.09 -1.10
C LEU A 674 -1.09 11.39 -1.52
N MET A 675 -0.25 12.07 -2.31
CA MET A 675 1.07 11.59 -2.75
C MET A 675 1.03 10.21 -3.43
N ARG A 676 -0.08 9.88 -4.10
CA ARG A 676 -0.28 8.65 -4.89
C ARG A 676 -1.45 8.83 -5.84
N THR A 677 -1.60 7.92 -6.82
CA THR A 677 -2.84 7.82 -7.59
C THR A 677 -3.99 7.34 -6.71
N THR A 678 -5.21 7.73 -7.06
CA THR A 678 -6.44 7.24 -6.43
C THR A 678 -7.21 6.34 -7.37
N PRO A 679 -8.08 5.46 -6.85
CA PRO A 679 -9.10 4.80 -7.66
C PRO A 679 -9.86 5.81 -8.53
N VAL A 680 -10.25 5.40 -9.74
CA VAL A 680 -10.96 6.29 -10.67
C VAL A 680 -12.31 6.74 -10.11
N ALA A 681 -12.63 8.02 -10.33
CA ALA A 681 -13.85 8.70 -9.90
C ALA A 681 -14.01 8.94 -8.39
N VAL A 682 -12.91 8.96 -7.63
CA VAL A 682 -12.93 9.37 -6.21
C VAL A 682 -13.32 10.85 -6.05
N PHE A 683 -13.17 11.69 -7.08
CA PHE A 683 -13.46 13.13 -7.05
C PHE A 683 -14.70 13.49 -7.90
N PRO A 684 -15.93 13.17 -7.46
CA PRO A 684 -17.17 13.50 -8.18
C PRO A 684 -17.42 15.00 -8.34
N ALA A 685 -16.97 15.85 -7.41
CA ALA A 685 -17.03 17.30 -7.58
C ALA A 685 -16.16 17.80 -8.75
N GLY A 686 -15.20 16.98 -9.18
CA GLY A 686 -14.32 17.21 -10.33
C GLY A 686 -14.89 16.71 -11.67
N ALA A 687 -16.02 16.01 -11.65
CA ALA A 687 -16.56 15.40 -12.85
C ALA A 687 -17.09 16.46 -13.83
N SER A 688 -16.83 16.24 -15.12
CA SER A 688 -17.45 17.05 -16.16
C SER A 688 -18.98 16.87 -16.15
N PRO A 689 -19.77 17.82 -16.69
CA PRO A 689 -21.22 17.64 -16.81
C PRO A 689 -21.63 16.37 -17.60
N GLY A 690 -20.78 15.94 -18.53
CA GLY A 690 -20.94 14.70 -19.30
C GLY A 690 -20.54 13.43 -18.52
N GLY A 691 -19.95 13.58 -17.33
CA GLY A 691 -19.47 12.52 -16.44
C GLY A 691 -18.15 11.89 -16.86
N LEU A 692 -17.23 12.71 -17.37
CA LEU A 692 -15.81 12.38 -17.41
C LEU A 692 -15.18 12.73 -16.06
N TYR A 693 -14.34 11.85 -15.53
CA TYR A 693 -13.70 12.03 -14.22
C TYR A 693 -12.19 12.15 -14.37
N ASP A 694 -11.55 12.72 -13.35
CA ASP A 694 -10.10 12.74 -13.17
C ASP A 694 -9.29 13.48 -14.27
N LEU A 695 -9.93 14.27 -15.12
CA LEU A 695 -9.27 15.13 -16.12
C LEU A 695 -8.51 16.33 -15.53
N SER A 696 -8.54 16.49 -14.20
CA SER A 696 -7.78 17.51 -13.46
C SER A 696 -7.06 16.81 -12.30
N GLY A 697 -5.80 16.43 -12.51
CA GLY A 697 -4.99 15.67 -11.57
C GLY A 697 -5.03 14.16 -11.79
N ASN A 698 -4.75 13.40 -10.73
CA ASN A 698 -4.53 11.95 -10.70
C ASN A 698 -3.37 11.49 -11.60
N VAL A 699 -3.51 11.49 -12.92
CA VAL A 699 -2.45 11.06 -13.86
C VAL A 699 -2.40 11.95 -15.10
N TRP A 700 -1.19 12.15 -15.64
CA TRP A 700 -1.03 12.74 -16.96
C TRP A 700 -1.57 11.79 -18.01
N GLU A 701 -2.34 12.33 -18.97
CA GLU A 701 -2.96 11.54 -20.04
C GLU A 701 -2.26 11.78 -21.39
N TRP A 702 -1.84 10.69 -22.04
CA TRP A 702 -1.21 10.73 -23.36
C TRP A 702 -2.20 11.15 -24.46
N THR A 703 -1.73 12.02 -25.36
CA THR A 703 -2.47 12.41 -26.57
C THR A 703 -1.69 12.03 -27.84
N LEU A 704 -2.34 12.05 -29.00
CA LEU A 704 -1.68 11.87 -30.29
C LEU A 704 -0.76 13.03 -30.66
N SER A 705 -1.09 14.24 -30.20
CA SER A 705 -0.50 15.47 -30.71
C SER A 705 0.98 15.59 -30.36
N LEU A 706 1.78 15.99 -31.34
CA LEU A 706 3.20 16.27 -31.21
C LEU A 706 3.42 17.64 -30.57
N TRP A 707 4.46 17.71 -29.74
CA TRP A 707 4.95 18.94 -29.15
C TRP A 707 6.17 19.48 -29.91
N GLY A 708 7.17 18.63 -30.18
CA GLY A 708 8.46 19.00 -30.77
C GLY A 708 9.66 18.42 -30.01
N GLU A 709 10.88 18.74 -30.43
CA GLU A 709 12.11 18.26 -29.75
C GLU A 709 12.40 19.00 -28.44
N ASP A 710 12.21 20.33 -28.44
CA ASP A 710 12.46 21.19 -27.28
C ASP A 710 11.29 21.15 -26.29
N ILE A 711 11.53 20.78 -25.04
CA ILE A 711 10.51 20.69 -24.00
C ILE A 711 9.88 22.05 -23.64
N ASN A 712 10.62 23.14 -23.81
CA ASN A 712 10.18 24.48 -23.40
C ASN A 712 9.51 25.26 -24.52
N VAL A 713 9.76 24.87 -25.78
CA VAL A 713 9.29 25.60 -26.96
C VAL A 713 8.57 24.63 -27.90
N PRO A 714 7.22 24.68 -27.97
CA PRO A 714 6.49 23.81 -28.88
C PRO A 714 6.75 24.19 -30.34
N ALA A 715 7.05 23.19 -31.17
CA ALA A 715 7.06 23.35 -32.63
C ALA A 715 5.62 23.49 -33.17
N TYR A 716 4.67 22.83 -32.52
CA TYR A 716 3.25 22.86 -32.85
C TYR A 716 2.51 23.85 -31.93
N VAL A 717 2.55 25.12 -32.31
CA VAL A 717 1.97 26.23 -31.54
C VAL A 717 0.45 26.34 -31.75
N TYR A 718 -0.20 27.12 -30.87
CA TYR A 718 -1.55 27.61 -31.10
C TYR A 718 -1.56 28.87 -31.99
N PRO A 719 -2.60 29.10 -32.82
CA PRO A 719 -3.83 28.30 -32.99
C PRO A 719 -3.60 26.88 -33.52
N TYR A 720 -4.39 25.92 -33.02
CA TYR A 720 -4.37 24.52 -33.43
C TYR A 720 -4.71 24.38 -34.91
N ARG A 721 -3.89 23.59 -35.62
CA ARG A 721 -4.05 23.33 -37.05
C ARG A 721 -4.07 21.82 -37.29
N PRO A 722 -5.20 21.23 -37.70
CA PRO A 722 -5.29 19.78 -37.92
C PRO A 722 -4.45 19.29 -39.11
N ASP A 723 -3.96 20.20 -39.97
CA ASP A 723 -3.25 19.89 -41.22
C ASP A 723 -1.72 20.11 -41.15
N ASP A 724 -1.17 20.45 -39.98
CA ASP A 724 0.26 20.75 -39.82
C ASP A 724 1.13 19.52 -39.50
N GLY A 725 0.54 18.33 -39.50
CA GLY A 725 1.23 17.07 -39.23
C GLY A 725 1.43 16.77 -37.74
N ARG A 726 0.84 17.55 -36.82
CA ARG A 726 0.95 17.29 -35.38
C ARG A 726 0.39 15.95 -34.91
N GLU A 727 -0.43 15.28 -35.71
CA GLU A 727 -0.99 13.96 -35.37
C GLU A 727 -0.24 12.80 -36.04
N ASP A 728 0.99 13.02 -36.51
CA ASP A 728 1.82 11.98 -37.14
C ASP A 728 2.28 10.94 -36.12
N ILE A 729 1.77 9.72 -36.24
CA ILE A 729 2.12 8.59 -35.36
C ILE A 729 3.54 8.07 -35.64
N GLU A 730 4.10 8.29 -36.83
CA GLU A 730 5.42 7.80 -37.25
C GLU A 730 6.58 8.73 -36.86
N ALA A 731 6.28 9.82 -36.13
CA ALA A 731 7.30 10.73 -35.64
C ALA A 731 8.32 10.01 -34.74
N ALA A 732 9.61 10.33 -34.93
CA ALA A 732 10.69 9.71 -34.19
C ALA A 732 10.62 9.96 -32.67
N ASP A 733 11.17 9.06 -31.85
CA ASP A 733 11.13 9.11 -30.38
C ASP A 733 11.76 10.37 -29.76
N LYS A 734 12.58 11.12 -30.51
CA LYS A 734 13.08 12.43 -30.07
C LYS A 734 12.03 13.55 -30.12
N ILE A 735 10.91 13.33 -30.82
CA ILE A 735 9.79 14.27 -30.91
C ILE A 735 8.82 13.96 -29.78
N ARG A 736 8.65 14.91 -28.87
CA ARG A 736 7.78 14.76 -27.70
C ARG A 736 6.32 14.76 -28.12
N ARG A 737 5.51 14.05 -27.34
CA ARG A 737 4.04 14.04 -27.42
C ARG A 737 3.47 14.92 -26.32
N VAL A 738 2.32 15.52 -26.59
CA VAL A 738 1.57 16.31 -25.61
C VAL A 738 0.89 15.37 -24.61
N VAL A 739 0.97 15.72 -23.33
CA VAL A 739 0.19 15.14 -22.25
C VAL A 739 -0.66 16.21 -21.57
N ARG A 740 -1.83 15.83 -21.05
CA ARG A 740 -2.83 16.76 -20.48
C ARG A 740 -3.31 16.30 -19.10
N GLY A 741 -3.99 17.20 -18.38
CA GLY A 741 -4.73 16.90 -17.14
C GLY A 741 -3.99 17.16 -15.82
N GLY A 742 -2.66 17.10 -15.79
CA GLY A 742 -1.92 17.15 -14.52
C GLY A 742 -1.80 15.77 -13.88
N SER A 743 -1.27 15.68 -12.66
CA SER A 743 -1.18 14.42 -11.92
C SER A 743 -1.23 14.64 -10.41
N TRP A 744 -1.26 13.56 -9.64
CA TRP A 744 -1.15 13.59 -8.17
C TRP A 744 0.11 14.29 -7.65
N TYR A 745 1.12 14.48 -8.52
CA TYR A 745 2.40 15.11 -8.19
C TYR A 745 2.59 16.48 -8.87
N ALA A 746 1.58 16.93 -9.63
CA ALA A 746 1.55 18.23 -10.25
C ALA A 746 0.76 19.20 -9.35
N ASP A 747 1.10 20.49 -9.35
CA ASP A 747 0.33 21.50 -8.65
C ASP A 747 -0.93 21.93 -9.44
N ARG A 748 -1.73 22.79 -8.83
CA ARG A 748 -2.97 23.31 -9.43
C ARG A 748 -2.79 24.01 -10.77
N ASP A 749 -1.61 24.57 -11.09
CA ASP A 749 -1.43 25.32 -12.33
C ASP A 749 -1.33 24.38 -13.53
N PHE A 750 -0.80 23.18 -13.28
CA PHE A 750 -0.70 22.07 -14.23
C PHE A 750 -2.00 21.27 -14.38
N ALA A 751 -2.93 21.42 -13.43
CA ALA A 751 -4.24 20.77 -13.46
C ALA A 751 -5.32 21.58 -14.20
N ARG A 752 -4.95 22.75 -14.77
CA ARG A 752 -5.86 23.57 -15.59
C ARG A 752 -6.14 22.89 -16.92
N VAL A 753 -7.36 23.07 -17.42
CA VAL A 753 -7.83 22.43 -18.66
C VAL A 753 -7.01 22.85 -19.88
N ALA A 754 -6.53 24.09 -19.93
CA ALA A 754 -5.70 24.57 -21.04
C ALA A 754 -4.25 24.08 -21.00
N TYR A 755 -3.76 23.59 -19.85
CA TYR A 755 -2.33 23.41 -19.63
C TYR A 755 -1.73 22.26 -20.45
N ARG A 756 -0.68 22.57 -21.20
CA ARG A 756 0.00 21.61 -22.08
C ARG A 756 1.34 21.24 -21.47
N PHE A 757 1.61 19.96 -21.38
CA PHE A 757 2.94 19.45 -21.05
C PHE A 757 3.40 18.47 -22.11
N SER A 758 4.69 18.12 -22.11
CA SER A 758 5.22 17.19 -23.10
C SER A 758 6.23 16.22 -22.53
N LEU A 759 6.19 15.00 -23.06
CA LEU A 759 7.07 13.90 -22.68
C LEU A 759 7.57 13.19 -23.94
N LEU A 760 8.74 12.57 -23.85
CA LEU A 760 9.21 11.68 -24.91
C LEU A 760 8.32 10.42 -24.94
N PRO A 761 8.00 9.88 -26.12
CA PRO A 761 7.09 8.74 -26.26
C PRO A 761 7.63 7.41 -25.71
N ASN A 762 8.93 7.30 -25.39
CA ASN A 762 9.63 6.07 -24.98
C ASN A 762 10.07 6.00 -23.50
#